data_AF-A0A9P8A4S5-F1
#
_entry.id   AF-A0A9P8A4S5-F1
#
_cell.length_a   1.000
_cell.length_b   1.000
_cell.length_c   1.000
_cell.angle_alpha   90.00
_cell.angle_beta   90.00
_cell.angle_gamma   90.00
#
_symmetry.space_group_name_H-M   'P 1'
#
loop_
_entity.id
_entity.type
_entity.pdbx_description
1 polymer ?
#
loop_
_entity_poly.entity_id
_entity_poly.type
_entity_poly.pdbx_seq_one_letter_code
_entity_poly.pdbx_strand_id
1 'polypeptide(L)'
;MLGLSGAARQAEIALDSAVEWRTTTVKSTAEYNEPYESTKAADPFNAADPVNTYMPSLTQLPNNLNINSIRNLIFDLGNVLVNVNPAAVEMNFTRLGATNFSGLDRALQPGGVVDHFQTGKMSARDFRDTVRTSIGLPRHVTDAQFDKAWSSILLQFASGRLELIQTLRRDSHYKVYVLSNTDAILNERLNIIYTKDHHGRSLDSLFEKEFYSHETKFLKPDVAAFKNVIDDQHLVPGDTLVMDDSDVNIAAAKSCGLQAVKVDVSTDLNTLARRDQRFKTSTSLTYNTLKTDRSNHMTNRNINSRANTEQKASHQAVNPCSCCSIIPSYILRDIAENENVSQRSRAAAFKTFNSIPAINEARAAVQGGISAPSAGAQTILGPRPPRLFRRLFDAQSRDELRGTLLFEEGHVGAHRASDTKNVKDAKNVYVQFKQVFDFYNAVYGRNSIDGNGMDIIGTVRFDDDDGETLGYFNAFWDGVDQFAYGEGDGELFGSFTEHLDVTGHEWTHAVTQFTADLPYMNQSGALNESISDVFGSMIKQFYAPDGPQKAEDADWLVADGIFLVPNAKALRDMENPGTAYDNPLIGPKDPQPASMDDYVVLPNTRRGDQGGVHVNSGIPNRAFVLVAKSLGGFSWDVAGKIWYASLTDPDLRKVFRTADDELKPRRELEMISKTMFKTFADLTIKHAKTHGPEALTAVRDAWIKQTDQYIMTDVPHKSSGQRTIPRSIIPSYVLRDIAENSNVSPQSRAIAQKTLDDIPAIHEARATAMKGTLPLSSEPPEPKTPEDAPDQQK
;
A
#
# COMPACT_ATOMS: atom_id res chain seq x y z
N MET A 1 45.72 27.74 39.11
CA MET A 1 45.29 29.16 39.18
C MET A 1 45.70 29.83 37.90
N LEU A 2 44.75 30.51 37.23
CA LEU A 2 44.90 31.42 36.07
C LEU A 2 45.50 30.74 34.82
N GLY A 3 44.91 30.74 33.62
CA GLY A 3 43.89 31.57 32.99
C GLY A 3 44.28 31.73 31.51
N LEU A 4 43.29 31.99 30.65
CA LEU A 4 43.32 32.27 29.18
C LEU A 4 43.02 31.03 28.31
N SER A 5 41.76 30.77 27.91
CA SER A 5 40.93 31.44 26.86
C SER A 5 41.42 31.16 25.43
N GLY A 6 40.62 30.75 24.45
CA GLY A 6 39.18 30.53 24.33
C GLY A 6 38.83 30.42 22.84
N ALA A 7 37.80 29.62 22.50
CA ALA A 7 36.97 29.75 21.29
C ALA A 7 35.92 28.62 21.26
N ALA A 8 34.86 28.74 22.07
CA ALA A 8 33.59 28.04 21.86
C ALA A 8 32.49 28.79 22.61
N ARG A 9 31.70 29.58 21.87
CA ARG A 9 30.47 30.19 22.38
C ARG A 9 29.52 30.42 21.21
N GLN A 10 28.46 29.62 21.15
CA GLN A 10 27.06 30.06 21.17
C GLN A 10 26.12 28.92 20.78
N ALA A 11 25.63 28.18 21.77
CA ALA A 11 24.32 27.52 21.75
C ALA A 11 23.84 27.39 23.20
N GLU A 12 22.99 28.31 23.64
CA GLU A 12 22.06 28.17 24.78
C GLU A 12 21.36 29.51 24.99
N ILE A 13 20.02 29.52 24.98
CA ILE A 13 19.19 30.12 26.04
C ILE A 13 17.68 29.95 25.69
N ALA A 14 16.96 29.56 26.75
CA ALA A 14 15.54 29.77 27.08
C ALA A 14 14.46 28.80 26.56
N LEU A 15 14.28 27.71 27.32
CA LEU A 15 12.97 27.29 27.84
C LEU A 15 12.53 28.28 28.94
N ASP A 16 11.32 28.83 28.85
CA ASP A 16 10.32 28.95 29.93
C ASP A 16 9.20 29.92 29.52
N SER A 17 7.95 29.46 29.56
CA SER A 17 6.75 30.29 29.70
C SER A 17 5.55 29.41 30.05
N ALA A 18 5.30 29.28 31.36
CA ALA A 18 4.09 28.74 31.94
C ALA A 18 2.89 29.66 31.71
N VAL A 19 1.69 29.08 31.55
CA VAL A 19 0.41 29.78 31.78
C VAL A 19 -0.51 28.86 32.59
N GLU A 20 -0.69 29.20 33.87
CA GLU A 20 -1.73 28.71 34.77
C GLU A 20 -3.11 29.21 34.33
N TRP A 21 -4.17 28.38 34.40
CA TRP A 21 -5.54 28.86 34.69
C TRP A 21 -6.37 27.85 35.49
N ARG A 22 -6.51 28.19 36.78
CA ARG A 22 -7.66 28.12 37.71
C ARG A 22 -8.76 27.06 37.53
N THR A 23 -8.89 26.28 38.60
CA THR A 23 -10.05 25.51 39.04
C THR A 23 -11.30 26.37 39.23
N THR A 24 -12.43 25.95 38.66
CA THR A 24 -13.76 26.42 39.09
C THR A 24 -14.72 25.23 39.17
N THR A 25 -15.14 24.93 40.38
CA THR A 25 -16.16 23.94 40.73
C THR A 25 -17.55 24.51 40.43
N VAL A 26 -18.39 23.80 39.67
CA VAL A 26 -19.85 24.06 39.64
C VAL A 26 -20.62 22.74 39.77
N LYS A 27 -21.66 22.81 40.60
CA LYS A 27 -22.49 21.75 41.15
C LYS A 27 -23.48 21.14 40.15
N SER A 28 -23.90 19.93 40.51
CA SER A 28 -25.01 19.10 40.03
C SER A 28 -26.37 19.80 39.84
N THR A 29 -27.16 19.33 38.88
CA THR A 29 -28.62 19.05 38.89
C THR A 29 -28.90 18.26 37.59
N ALA A 30 -29.19 16.96 37.63
CA ALA A 30 -30.45 16.26 37.95
C ALA A 30 -31.56 16.39 36.88
N GLU A 31 -31.91 15.22 36.33
CA GLU A 31 -33.20 14.77 35.76
C GLU A 31 -33.63 15.27 34.37
N TYR A 32 -33.70 14.35 33.40
CA TYR A 32 -34.95 13.97 32.72
C TYR A 32 -34.79 12.57 32.05
N ASN A 33 -35.71 11.67 32.37
CA ASN A 33 -35.80 10.29 31.87
C ASN A 33 -36.84 10.18 30.73
N GLU A 34 -36.45 9.41 29.69
CA GLU A 34 -37.25 8.51 28.82
C GLU A 34 -38.24 9.05 27.75
N PRO A 35 -38.59 8.25 26.70
CA PRO A 35 -38.05 6.94 26.26
C PRO A 35 -37.62 6.87 24.76
N TYR A 36 -36.95 5.75 24.50
CA TYR A 36 -36.53 5.18 23.23
C TYR A 36 -37.73 4.82 22.32
N GLU A 37 -37.77 5.33 21.08
CA GLU A 37 -38.51 4.71 19.97
C GLU A 37 -37.63 4.59 18.71
N SER A 38 -37.42 3.31 18.39
CA SER A 38 -36.86 2.63 17.23
C SER A 38 -36.61 3.38 15.90
N THR A 39 -35.40 3.11 15.39
CA THR A 39 -35.03 2.81 13.99
C THR A 39 -35.04 3.95 12.97
N LYS A 40 -33.87 4.57 12.80
CA LYS A 40 -33.28 4.82 11.47
C LYS A 40 -31.80 4.43 11.53
N ALA A 41 -31.45 3.40 10.77
CA ALA A 41 -30.08 2.92 10.60
C ALA A 41 -29.16 4.09 10.22
N ALA A 42 -28.06 4.23 10.95
CA ALA A 42 -26.98 5.12 10.57
C ALA A 42 -26.33 4.55 9.29
N ASP A 43 -26.28 5.36 8.25
CA ASP A 43 -25.72 5.05 6.94
C ASP A 43 -24.19 4.96 7.04
N PRO A 44 -23.55 3.78 6.85
CA PRO A 44 -22.11 3.56 7.10
C PRO A 44 -21.19 4.14 6.00
N PHE A 45 -21.72 4.92 5.06
CA PHE A 45 -21.12 5.10 3.74
C PHE A 45 -21.00 6.55 3.28
N ASN A 46 -20.93 7.45 4.25
CA ASN A 46 -20.90 8.87 4.00
C ASN A 46 -19.93 9.59 4.96
N ALA A 47 -18.64 9.32 4.84
CA ALA A 47 -17.57 10.26 5.11
C ALA A 47 -16.99 10.77 3.78
N ALA A 48 -17.15 12.07 3.56
CA ALA A 48 -16.45 12.80 2.51
C ALA A 48 -15.20 13.36 3.19
N ASP A 49 -14.01 13.11 2.62
CA ASP A 49 -12.78 13.76 3.07
C ASP A 49 -11.68 13.72 1.98
N PRO A 50 -10.73 14.67 2.00
CA PRO A 50 -10.17 15.33 0.83
C PRO A 50 -9.02 14.52 0.21
N VAL A 51 -8.67 14.77 -1.05
CA VAL A 51 -7.38 14.37 -1.68
C VAL A 51 -6.75 15.59 -2.33
N ASN A 52 -5.76 16.14 -1.62
CA ASN A 52 -4.59 16.87 -2.14
C ASN A 52 -3.45 16.56 -1.15
N THR A 53 -2.20 16.31 -1.53
CA THR A 53 -1.42 16.87 -2.63
C THR A 53 -0.10 16.08 -2.89
N TYR A 54 0.01 15.39 -4.02
CA TYR A 54 1.25 15.50 -4.81
C TYR A 54 0.91 16.14 -6.15
N MET A 55 0.94 17.48 -6.18
CA MET A 55 0.94 18.23 -7.43
C MET A 55 2.32 18.09 -8.05
N PRO A 56 2.47 17.55 -9.27
CA PRO A 56 3.70 17.66 -10.05
C PRO A 56 4.01 19.13 -10.33
N SER A 57 5.14 19.44 -10.97
CA SER A 57 5.26 20.75 -11.61
C SER A 57 4.04 20.93 -12.51
N LEU A 58 3.19 21.88 -12.14
CA LEU A 58 1.92 22.09 -12.77
C LEU A 58 2.12 22.30 -14.27
N THR A 59 1.67 21.36 -15.09
CA THR A 59 1.76 21.48 -16.54
C THR A 59 0.90 22.68 -16.93
N GLN A 60 1.54 23.77 -17.34
CA GLN A 60 0.82 24.97 -17.77
C GLN A 60 0.07 24.65 -19.06
N LEU A 61 -1.09 25.28 -19.22
CA LEU A 61 -1.79 25.23 -20.50
C LEU A 61 -0.87 25.67 -21.64
N PRO A 62 -0.96 25.03 -22.82
CA PRO A 62 -0.11 25.33 -23.96
C PRO A 62 -0.01 26.84 -24.25
N ASN A 63 1.21 27.35 -24.41
CA ASN A 63 1.44 28.78 -24.64
C ASN A 63 0.83 29.30 -25.95
N ASN A 64 0.62 28.42 -26.93
CA ASN A 64 -0.04 28.72 -28.20
C ASN A 64 -1.57 28.86 -28.09
N LEU A 65 -2.17 28.53 -26.94
CA LEU A 65 -3.59 28.74 -26.71
C LEU A 65 -3.88 30.26 -26.55
N ASN A 66 -4.75 30.81 -27.40
CA ASN A 66 -5.14 32.23 -27.29
C ASN A 66 -6.28 32.42 -26.30
N ILE A 67 -5.95 32.44 -25.00
CA ILE A 67 -6.92 32.51 -23.90
C ILE A 67 -7.85 33.72 -24.00
N ASN A 68 -7.37 34.87 -24.48
CA ASN A 68 -8.20 36.08 -24.61
C ASN A 68 -9.32 35.95 -25.65
N SER A 69 -9.21 34.98 -26.57
CA SER A 69 -10.25 34.69 -27.57
C SER A 69 -11.29 33.68 -27.10
N ILE A 70 -11.05 32.97 -26.00
CA ILE A 70 -11.94 31.92 -25.49
C ILE A 70 -13.11 32.57 -24.75
N ARG A 71 -14.34 32.17 -25.06
CA ARG A 71 -15.56 32.61 -24.37
C ARG A 71 -16.30 31.47 -23.68
N ASN A 72 -16.10 30.25 -24.16
CA ASN A 72 -16.83 29.07 -23.73
C ASN A 72 -15.84 28.02 -23.24
N LEU A 73 -16.07 27.46 -22.04
CA LEU A 73 -15.25 26.44 -21.42
C LEU A 73 -16.10 25.19 -21.22
N ILE A 74 -15.67 24.06 -21.78
CA ILE A 74 -16.32 22.76 -21.60
C ILE A 74 -15.37 21.86 -20.82
N PHE A 75 -15.81 21.41 -19.65
CA PHE A 75 -15.04 20.49 -18.80
C PHE A 75 -15.59 19.07 -18.91
N ASP A 76 -14.71 18.07 -18.94
CA ASP A 76 -15.09 16.74 -18.50
C ASP A 76 -15.22 16.65 -16.96
N LEU A 77 -15.92 15.65 -16.45
CA LEU A 77 -15.97 15.37 -15.02
C LEU A 77 -14.81 14.48 -14.57
N GLY A 78 -14.67 13.27 -15.13
CA GLY A 78 -13.72 12.26 -14.67
C GLY A 78 -12.27 12.71 -14.85
N ASN A 79 -11.45 12.60 -13.80
CA ASN A 79 -10.04 13.03 -13.73
C ASN A 79 -9.74 14.51 -14.09
N VAL A 80 -10.77 15.30 -14.42
CA VAL A 80 -10.67 16.74 -14.69
C VAL A 80 -11.24 17.55 -13.52
N LEU A 81 -12.48 17.25 -13.11
CA LEU A 81 -13.17 17.88 -11.98
C LEU A 81 -13.35 16.94 -10.80
N VAL A 82 -13.54 15.64 -11.05
CA VAL A 82 -13.76 14.59 -10.04
C VAL A 82 -12.73 13.49 -10.27
N ASN A 83 -11.98 13.11 -9.25
CA ASN A 83 -11.06 11.98 -9.36
C ASN A 83 -11.86 10.69 -9.50
N VAL A 84 -11.46 9.79 -10.41
CA VAL A 84 -12.15 8.50 -10.59
C VAL A 84 -11.20 7.32 -10.41
N ASN A 85 -11.73 6.23 -9.85
CA ASN A 85 -11.00 4.98 -9.66
C ASN A 85 -11.82 3.79 -10.20
N PRO A 86 -11.65 3.42 -11.48
CA PRO A 86 -12.36 2.28 -12.06
C PRO A 86 -12.14 0.96 -11.32
N ALA A 87 -10.97 0.76 -10.70
CA ALA A 87 -10.66 -0.45 -9.95
C ALA A 87 -11.49 -0.59 -8.65
N ALA A 88 -11.99 0.52 -8.11
CA ALA A 88 -12.86 0.49 -6.93
C ALA A 88 -14.17 -0.26 -7.19
N VAL A 89 -14.72 -0.18 -8.41
CA VAL A 89 -15.98 -0.84 -8.78
C VAL A 89 -15.83 -2.36 -8.73
N GLU A 90 -14.76 -2.86 -9.34
CA GLU A 90 -14.44 -4.29 -9.34
C GLU A 90 -14.27 -4.79 -7.91
N MET A 91 -13.45 -4.10 -7.12
CA MET A 91 -13.19 -4.42 -5.72
C MET A 91 -14.48 -4.49 -4.88
N ASN A 92 -15.37 -3.51 -5.03
CA ASN A 92 -16.61 -3.48 -4.25
C ASN A 92 -17.61 -4.55 -4.69
N PHE A 93 -17.64 -4.92 -5.97
CA PHE A 93 -18.42 -6.08 -6.40
C PHE A 93 -17.83 -7.41 -5.91
N THR A 94 -16.50 -7.53 -5.80
CA THR A 94 -15.85 -8.70 -5.16
C THR A 94 -16.29 -8.86 -3.72
N ARG A 95 -16.29 -7.76 -2.94
CA ARG A 95 -16.76 -7.76 -1.54
C ARG A 95 -18.22 -8.20 -1.40
N LEU A 96 -19.04 -7.91 -2.40
CA LEU A 96 -20.44 -8.34 -2.47
C LEU A 96 -20.62 -9.77 -3.00
N GLY A 97 -19.53 -10.49 -3.28
CA GLY A 97 -19.54 -11.90 -3.67
C GLY A 97 -19.61 -12.14 -5.19
N ALA A 98 -19.21 -11.17 -6.02
CA ALA A 98 -19.09 -11.39 -7.47
C ALA A 98 -18.08 -12.49 -7.78
N THR A 99 -18.41 -13.35 -8.75
CA THR A 99 -17.63 -14.56 -9.08
C THR A 99 -17.11 -14.58 -10.51
N ASN A 100 -17.50 -13.61 -11.35
CA ASN A 100 -17.20 -13.60 -12.78
C ASN A 100 -16.87 -12.20 -13.35
N PHE A 101 -15.63 -11.73 -13.16
CA PHE A 101 -15.21 -10.41 -13.65
C PHE A 101 -15.05 -10.32 -15.17
N SER A 102 -14.91 -11.45 -15.87
CA SER A 102 -15.02 -11.48 -17.35
C SER A 102 -16.41 -11.04 -17.85
N GLY A 103 -17.43 -11.12 -16.98
CA GLY A 103 -18.75 -10.53 -17.23
C GLY A 103 -18.75 -9.01 -17.11
N LEU A 104 -17.96 -8.44 -16.19
CA LEU A 104 -17.79 -7.00 -16.01
C LEU A 104 -16.99 -6.40 -17.16
N ASP A 105 -15.90 -7.06 -17.58
CA ASP A 105 -15.12 -6.65 -18.75
C ASP A 105 -15.97 -6.57 -20.02
N ARG A 106 -16.84 -7.57 -20.23
CA ARG A 106 -17.80 -7.59 -21.35
C ARG A 106 -18.87 -6.50 -21.22
N ALA A 107 -19.29 -6.19 -20.00
CA ALA A 107 -20.23 -5.11 -19.73
C ALA A 107 -19.63 -3.74 -20.08
N LEU A 108 -18.32 -3.57 -19.86
CA LEU A 108 -17.53 -2.36 -20.11
C LEU A 108 -16.95 -2.25 -21.53
N GLN A 109 -17.04 -3.30 -22.36
CA GLN A 109 -16.61 -3.21 -23.76
C GLN A 109 -17.43 -2.15 -24.53
N PRO A 110 -16.85 -1.51 -25.56
CA PRO A 110 -17.59 -0.60 -26.43
C PRO A 110 -18.83 -1.29 -27.03
N GLY A 111 -19.99 -0.62 -26.94
CA GLY A 111 -21.30 -1.16 -27.31
C GLY A 111 -21.90 -2.13 -26.30
N GLY A 112 -21.28 -2.29 -25.13
CA GLY A 112 -21.74 -3.12 -24.03
C GLY A 112 -22.92 -2.54 -23.24
N VAL A 113 -23.27 -3.22 -22.14
CA VAL A 113 -24.40 -2.83 -21.29
C VAL A 113 -24.17 -1.46 -20.64
N VAL A 114 -22.92 -1.12 -20.31
CA VAL A 114 -22.57 0.17 -19.71
C VAL A 114 -22.81 1.31 -20.69
N ASP A 115 -22.43 1.18 -21.96
CA ASP A 115 -22.71 2.19 -22.99
C ASP A 115 -24.22 2.38 -23.20
N HIS A 116 -25.00 1.30 -23.17
CA HIS A 116 -26.47 1.39 -23.23
C HIS A 116 -27.05 2.14 -22.04
N PHE A 117 -26.50 1.95 -20.85
CA PHE A 117 -26.94 2.66 -19.65
C PHE A 117 -26.48 4.12 -19.65
N GLN A 118 -25.22 4.38 -20.00
CA GLN A 118 -24.64 5.71 -20.15
C GLN A 118 -25.21 6.50 -21.33
N THR A 119 -25.90 5.87 -22.27
CA THR A 119 -26.71 6.57 -23.30
C THR A 119 -28.19 6.62 -22.93
N GLY A 120 -28.57 6.18 -21.73
CA GLY A 120 -29.95 6.14 -21.26
C GLY A 120 -30.89 5.36 -22.18
N LYS A 121 -30.36 4.34 -22.89
CA LYS A 121 -31.11 3.33 -23.66
C LYS A 121 -31.53 2.15 -22.77
N MET A 122 -31.01 2.06 -21.56
CA MET A 122 -31.30 1.05 -20.56
C MET A 122 -31.76 1.70 -19.25
N SER A 123 -32.71 1.07 -18.56
CA SER A 123 -33.14 1.54 -17.22
C SER A 123 -32.13 1.11 -16.15
N ALA A 124 -32.06 1.82 -15.02
CA ALA A 124 -31.19 1.44 -13.90
C ALA A 124 -31.50 0.03 -13.37
N ARG A 125 -32.79 -0.36 -13.37
CA ARG A 125 -33.20 -1.72 -12.98
C ARG A 125 -32.62 -2.77 -13.91
N ASP A 126 -32.81 -2.61 -15.22
CA ASP A 126 -32.32 -3.58 -16.21
C ASP A 126 -30.79 -3.64 -16.23
N PHE A 127 -30.14 -2.50 -15.99
CA PHE A 127 -28.69 -2.42 -15.84
C PHE A 127 -28.20 -3.24 -14.65
N ARG A 128 -28.76 -3.02 -13.45
CA ARG A 128 -28.42 -3.80 -12.24
C ARG A 128 -28.62 -5.29 -12.47
N ASP A 129 -29.77 -5.68 -13.00
CA ASP A 129 -30.12 -7.10 -13.22
C ASP A 129 -29.17 -7.76 -14.23
N THR A 130 -28.82 -7.04 -15.30
CA THR A 130 -27.88 -7.53 -16.32
C THR A 130 -26.47 -7.66 -15.77
N VAL A 131 -25.97 -6.67 -15.03
CA VAL A 131 -24.62 -6.70 -14.45
C VAL A 131 -24.53 -7.77 -13.36
N ARG A 132 -25.50 -7.84 -12.43
CA ARG A 132 -25.58 -8.90 -11.40
C ARG A 132 -25.45 -10.29 -12.00
N THR A 133 -26.22 -10.54 -13.06
CA THR A 133 -26.19 -11.83 -13.76
C THR A 133 -24.84 -12.07 -14.43
N SER A 134 -24.30 -11.04 -15.09
CA SER A 134 -23.04 -11.14 -15.83
C SER A 134 -21.85 -11.44 -14.92
N ILE A 135 -21.82 -10.85 -13.72
CA ILE A 135 -20.72 -10.98 -12.76
C ILE A 135 -20.94 -12.07 -11.71
N GLY A 136 -22.07 -12.78 -11.76
CA GLY A 136 -22.40 -13.84 -10.80
C GLY A 136 -22.58 -13.31 -9.38
N LEU A 137 -23.22 -12.15 -9.23
CA LEU A 137 -23.48 -11.53 -7.93
C LEU A 137 -24.58 -12.29 -7.17
N PRO A 138 -24.44 -12.53 -5.85
CA PRO A 138 -25.44 -13.24 -5.07
C PRO A 138 -26.79 -12.53 -5.05
N ARG A 139 -27.88 -13.31 -5.07
CA ARG A 139 -29.26 -12.79 -5.14
C ARG A 139 -29.68 -11.92 -3.93
N HIS A 140 -28.97 -12.01 -2.82
CA HIS A 140 -29.26 -11.23 -1.62
C HIS A 140 -28.69 -9.80 -1.67
N VAL A 141 -27.87 -9.47 -2.67
CA VAL A 141 -27.30 -8.12 -2.83
C VAL A 141 -28.39 -7.16 -3.31
N THR A 142 -28.68 -6.15 -2.49
CA THR A 142 -29.73 -5.14 -2.75
C THR A 142 -29.34 -4.15 -3.85
N ASP A 143 -30.32 -3.40 -4.39
CA ASP A 143 -30.06 -2.31 -5.35
C ASP A 143 -29.17 -1.22 -4.75
N ALA A 144 -29.37 -0.89 -3.48
CA ALA A 144 -28.54 0.10 -2.79
C ALA A 144 -27.09 -0.36 -2.64
N GLN A 145 -26.85 -1.62 -2.28
CA GLN A 145 -25.50 -2.19 -2.22
C GLN A 145 -24.84 -2.23 -3.60
N PHE A 146 -25.61 -2.58 -4.63
CA PHE A 146 -25.12 -2.55 -6.02
C PHE A 146 -24.74 -1.13 -6.44
N ASP A 147 -25.64 -0.15 -6.27
CA ASP A 147 -25.43 1.23 -6.69
C ASP A 147 -24.24 1.85 -5.98
N LYS A 148 -24.07 1.52 -4.70
CA LYS A 148 -22.92 1.93 -3.93
C LYS A 148 -21.62 1.30 -4.45
N ALA A 149 -21.61 0.02 -4.78
CA ALA A 149 -20.44 -0.62 -5.40
C ALA A 149 -20.14 -0.02 -6.78
N TRP A 150 -21.16 0.21 -7.61
CA TRP A 150 -21.04 0.85 -8.92
C TRP A 150 -20.50 2.28 -8.83
N SER A 151 -21.02 3.06 -7.89
CA SER A 151 -20.63 4.46 -7.69
C SER A 151 -19.32 4.66 -6.94
N SER A 152 -18.67 3.59 -6.48
CA SER A 152 -17.32 3.64 -5.90
C SER A 152 -16.24 4.09 -6.90
N ILE A 153 -16.57 4.15 -8.19
CA ILE A 153 -15.74 4.81 -9.21
C ILE A 153 -15.51 6.29 -8.91
N LEU A 154 -16.45 6.97 -8.24
CA LEU A 154 -16.36 8.39 -7.91
C LEU A 154 -15.58 8.57 -6.60
N LEU A 155 -14.50 9.35 -6.64
CA LEU A 155 -13.78 9.81 -5.46
C LEU A 155 -14.17 11.26 -5.14
N GLN A 156 -13.27 12.05 -4.54
CA GLN A 156 -13.53 13.47 -4.29
C GLN A 156 -13.28 14.34 -5.53
N PHE A 157 -13.81 15.56 -5.49
CA PHE A 157 -13.46 16.60 -6.44
C PHE A 157 -11.96 16.87 -6.42
N ALA A 158 -11.38 17.00 -7.62
CA ALA A 158 -9.98 17.36 -7.77
C ALA A 158 -9.73 18.73 -7.14
N SER A 159 -8.70 18.80 -6.29
CA SER A 159 -8.50 19.96 -5.43
C SER A 159 -8.28 21.27 -6.18
N GLY A 160 -8.92 22.34 -5.71
CA GLY A 160 -8.85 23.67 -6.32
C GLY A 160 -9.69 23.83 -7.59
N ARG A 161 -10.32 22.76 -8.11
CA ARG A 161 -11.11 22.81 -9.36
C ARG A 161 -12.48 23.46 -9.16
N LEU A 162 -13.13 23.23 -8.02
CA LEU A 162 -14.43 23.84 -7.72
C LEU A 162 -14.30 25.35 -7.52
N GLU A 163 -13.27 25.80 -6.79
CA GLU A 163 -12.95 27.22 -6.59
C GLU A 163 -12.60 27.90 -7.91
N LEU A 164 -11.90 27.21 -8.80
CA LEU A 164 -11.61 27.69 -10.14
C LEU A 164 -12.89 27.88 -10.95
N ILE A 165 -13.79 26.89 -10.99
CA ILE A 165 -15.07 27.02 -11.71
C ILE A 165 -15.88 28.20 -11.16
N GLN A 166 -15.99 28.32 -9.84
CA GLN A 166 -16.68 29.44 -9.21
C GLN A 166 -16.04 30.79 -9.59
N THR A 167 -14.70 30.85 -9.67
CA THR A 167 -13.97 32.05 -10.08
C THR A 167 -14.23 32.39 -11.54
N LEU A 168 -14.19 31.40 -12.43
CA LEU A 168 -14.46 31.57 -13.85
C LEU A 168 -15.92 31.99 -14.10
N ARG A 169 -16.88 31.47 -13.33
CA ARG A 169 -18.30 31.83 -13.37
C ARG A 169 -18.60 33.25 -12.88
N ARG A 170 -17.82 33.76 -11.92
CA ARG A 170 -17.98 35.15 -11.44
C ARG A 170 -17.57 36.16 -12.52
N ASP A 171 -16.68 35.78 -13.43
CA ASP A 171 -16.38 36.59 -14.60
C ASP A 171 -17.46 36.37 -15.66
N SER A 172 -18.23 37.42 -15.96
CA SER A 172 -19.23 37.41 -17.04
C SER A 172 -18.68 37.07 -18.43
N HIS A 173 -17.37 36.98 -18.59
CA HIS A 173 -16.73 36.63 -19.85
C HIS A 173 -16.82 35.15 -20.21
N TYR A 174 -16.68 34.23 -19.24
CA TYR A 174 -16.67 32.80 -19.52
C TYR A 174 -18.05 32.18 -19.26
N LYS A 175 -18.58 31.51 -20.27
CA LYS A 175 -19.64 30.52 -20.07
C LYS A 175 -19.00 29.16 -19.81
N VAL A 176 -19.42 28.50 -18.74
CA VAL A 176 -18.82 27.24 -18.27
C VAL A 176 -19.84 26.12 -18.40
N TYR A 177 -19.47 25.05 -19.08
CA TYR A 177 -20.30 23.88 -19.34
C TYR A 177 -19.59 22.61 -18.89
N VAL A 178 -20.35 21.55 -18.69
CA VAL A 178 -19.80 20.20 -18.48
C VAL A 178 -20.30 19.26 -19.57
N LEU A 179 -19.40 18.42 -20.11
CA LEU A 179 -19.72 17.37 -21.07
C LEU A 179 -19.06 16.07 -20.60
N SER A 180 -19.86 15.11 -20.14
CA SER A 180 -19.31 13.89 -19.53
C SER A 180 -20.09 12.62 -19.89
N ASN A 181 -19.33 11.55 -20.11
CA ASN A 181 -19.89 10.20 -20.19
C ASN A 181 -20.21 9.75 -18.76
N THR A 182 -21.49 9.66 -18.44
CA THR A 182 -21.97 9.28 -17.11
C THR A 182 -23.34 8.64 -17.21
N ASP A 183 -23.77 7.98 -16.14
CA ASP A 183 -25.08 7.33 -16.04
C ASP A 183 -25.92 7.91 -14.91
N ALA A 184 -27.18 7.49 -14.82
CA ALA A 184 -28.14 8.01 -13.85
C ALA A 184 -27.72 7.73 -12.39
N ILE A 185 -27.08 6.58 -12.12
CA ILE A 185 -26.65 6.21 -10.75
C ILE A 185 -25.46 7.07 -10.33
N LEU A 186 -24.46 7.22 -11.21
CA LEU A 186 -23.29 8.06 -10.96
C LEU A 186 -23.66 9.54 -10.82
N ASN A 187 -24.56 10.03 -11.68
CA ASN A 187 -25.03 11.41 -11.63
C ASN A 187 -25.77 11.73 -10.31
N GLU A 188 -26.65 10.85 -9.87
CA GLU A 188 -27.34 10.99 -8.58
C GLU A 188 -26.33 10.98 -7.41
N ARG A 189 -25.39 10.03 -7.40
CA ARG A 189 -24.37 9.95 -6.33
C ARG A 189 -23.48 11.18 -6.30
N LEU A 190 -23.05 11.70 -7.45
CA LEU A 190 -22.19 12.87 -7.54
C LEU A 190 -22.89 14.12 -6.98
N ASN A 191 -24.18 14.29 -7.29
CA ASN A 191 -25.00 15.37 -6.72
C ASN A 191 -25.16 15.23 -5.20
N ILE A 192 -25.31 14.02 -4.67
CA ILE A 192 -25.33 13.77 -3.22
C ILE A 192 -23.99 14.16 -2.58
N ILE A 193 -22.86 13.76 -3.17
CA ILE A 193 -21.52 14.11 -2.67
C ILE A 193 -21.36 15.63 -2.64
N TYR A 194 -21.70 16.32 -3.73
CA TYR A 194 -21.56 17.77 -3.81
C TYR A 194 -22.49 18.52 -2.83
N THR A 195 -23.76 18.14 -2.74
CA THR A 195 -24.76 18.84 -1.91
C THR A 195 -24.43 18.78 -0.42
N LYS A 196 -23.84 17.67 0.04
CA LYS A 196 -23.41 17.47 1.44
C LYS A 196 -22.42 18.54 1.90
N ASP A 197 -21.46 18.87 1.04
CA ASP A 197 -20.36 19.79 1.36
C ASP A 197 -20.68 21.26 1.02
N HIS A 198 -21.79 21.52 0.31
CA HIS A 198 -22.14 22.85 -0.22
C HIS A 198 -23.55 23.35 0.15
N HIS A 199 -23.98 23.06 1.38
CA HIS A 199 -25.23 23.57 1.97
C HIS A 199 -26.48 23.29 1.11
N GLY A 200 -26.55 22.12 0.46
CA GLY A 200 -27.71 21.69 -0.32
C GLY A 200 -27.82 22.30 -1.72
N ARG A 201 -26.78 22.97 -2.23
CA ARG A 201 -26.75 23.43 -3.63
C ARG A 201 -26.43 22.27 -4.58
N SER A 202 -27.15 22.15 -5.69
CA SER A 202 -26.86 21.15 -6.73
C SER A 202 -25.52 21.45 -7.43
N LEU A 203 -24.80 20.41 -7.87
CA LEU A 203 -23.57 20.56 -8.66
C LEU A 203 -23.82 21.37 -9.93
N ASP A 204 -24.98 21.16 -10.53
CA ASP A 204 -25.46 21.83 -11.74
C ASP A 204 -25.46 23.37 -11.60
N SER A 205 -25.58 23.89 -10.37
CA SER A 205 -25.53 25.35 -10.13
C SER A 205 -24.17 25.99 -10.49
N LEU A 206 -23.13 25.18 -10.68
CA LEU A 206 -21.80 25.65 -11.10
C LEU A 206 -21.69 25.89 -12.60
N PHE A 207 -22.59 25.33 -13.41
CA PHE A 207 -22.49 25.38 -14.86
C PHE A 207 -23.59 26.26 -15.45
N GLU A 208 -23.38 26.68 -16.70
CA GLU A 208 -24.41 27.30 -17.53
C GLU A 208 -25.37 26.22 -18.05
N LYS A 209 -24.82 25.06 -18.40
CA LYS A 209 -25.57 23.84 -18.75
C LYS A 209 -24.69 22.60 -18.68
N GLU A 210 -25.30 21.48 -18.34
CA GLU A 210 -24.73 20.15 -18.29
C GLU A 210 -25.11 19.31 -19.52
N PHE A 211 -24.17 18.49 -19.98
CA PHE A 211 -24.35 17.53 -21.05
C PHE A 211 -23.90 16.16 -20.58
N TYR A 212 -24.78 15.48 -19.84
CA TYR A 212 -24.57 14.11 -19.39
C TYR A 212 -25.02 13.13 -20.48
N SER A 213 -24.18 12.14 -20.80
CA SER A 213 -24.45 11.22 -21.91
C SER A 213 -25.78 10.44 -21.75
N HIS A 214 -26.19 10.11 -20.52
CA HIS A 214 -27.43 9.35 -20.30
C HIS A 214 -28.69 10.17 -20.57
N GLU A 215 -28.59 11.49 -20.51
CA GLU A 215 -29.65 12.43 -20.83
C GLU A 215 -29.62 12.81 -22.31
N THR A 216 -28.44 13.20 -22.81
CA THR A 216 -28.21 13.67 -24.20
C THR A 216 -28.21 12.54 -25.23
N LYS A 217 -28.00 11.29 -24.80
CA LYS A 217 -27.90 10.07 -25.61
C LYS A 217 -26.61 9.94 -26.44
N PHE A 218 -25.66 10.87 -26.29
CA PHE A 218 -24.40 10.88 -27.03
C PHE A 218 -23.20 10.61 -26.10
N LEU A 219 -22.31 9.70 -26.50
CA LEU A 219 -21.08 9.38 -25.78
C LEU A 219 -19.86 9.98 -26.49
N LYS A 220 -18.95 10.58 -25.73
CA LYS A 220 -17.58 10.81 -26.20
C LYS A 220 -16.87 9.45 -26.40
N PRO A 221 -15.96 9.29 -27.37
CA PRO A 221 -15.43 10.30 -28.29
C PRO A 221 -16.28 10.50 -29.56
N ASP A 222 -17.55 10.08 -29.63
CA ASP A 222 -18.37 10.35 -30.82
C ASP A 222 -18.48 11.87 -31.04
N VAL A 223 -18.18 12.29 -32.27
CA VAL A 223 -18.28 13.67 -32.77
C VAL A 223 -19.68 14.24 -32.54
N ALA A 224 -20.71 13.38 -32.53
CA ALA A 224 -22.08 13.77 -32.23
C ALA A 224 -22.25 14.39 -30.83
N ALA A 225 -21.48 13.93 -29.83
CA ALA A 225 -21.53 14.49 -28.47
C ALA A 225 -21.07 15.95 -28.46
N PHE A 226 -19.97 16.27 -29.16
CA PHE A 226 -19.45 17.64 -29.23
C PHE A 226 -20.33 18.55 -30.11
N LYS A 227 -20.85 18.04 -31.23
CA LYS A 227 -21.80 18.77 -32.07
C LYS A 227 -23.09 19.11 -31.33
N ASN A 228 -23.59 18.18 -30.51
CA ASN A 228 -24.76 18.43 -29.69
C ASN A 228 -24.58 19.65 -28.79
N VAL A 229 -23.43 19.79 -28.11
CA VAL A 229 -23.13 20.96 -27.28
C VAL A 229 -23.02 22.24 -28.12
N ILE A 230 -22.34 22.18 -29.26
CA ILE A 230 -22.17 23.32 -30.18
C ILE A 230 -23.53 23.83 -30.66
N ASP A 231 -24.39 22.93 -31.13
CA ASP A 231 -25.67 23.27 -31.73
C ASP A 231 -26.67 23.76 -30.67
N ASP A 232 -26.73 23.09 -29.52
CA ASP A 232 -27.67 23.40 -28.43
C ASP A 232 -27.36 24.74 -27.74
N GLN A 233 -26.07 25.07 -27.55
CA GLN A 233 -25.66 26.34 -26.92
C GLN A 233 -25.22 27.41 -27.93
N HIS A 234 -25.34 27.12 -29.23
CA HIS A 234 -24.91 27.99 -30.32
C HIS A 234 -23.46 28.46 -30.17
N LEU A 235 -22.56 27.54 -29.81
CA LEU A 235 -21.16 27.84 -29.54
C LEU A 235 -20.40 28.07 -30.84
N VAL A 236 -19.39 28.96 -30.79
CA VAL A 236 -18.46 29.14 -31.91
C VAL A 236 -17.25 28.25 -31.66
N PRO A 237 -16.94 27.24 -32.51
CA PRO A 237 -15.89 26.28 -32.18
C PRO A 237 -14.52 26.93 -31.93
N GLY A 238 -14.20 27.97 -32.70
CA GLY A 238 -12.96 28.73 -32.57
C GLY A 238 -12.81 29.54 -31.29
N ASP A 239 -13.88 29.80 -30.53
CA ASP A 239 -13.83 30.48 -29.21
C ASP A 239 -14.16 29.55 -28.03
N THR A 240 -14.27 28.25 -28.29
CA THR A 240 -14.68 27.25 -27.30
C THR A 240 -13.53 26.31 -26.99
N LEU A 241 -13.23 26.14 -25.70
CA LEU A 241 -12.15 25.29 -25.20
C LEU A 241 -12.70 24.08 -24.45
N VAL A 242 -12.31 22.89 -24.88
CA VAL A 242 -12.58 21.60 -24.21
C VAL A 242 -11.39 21.19 -23.35
N MET A 243 -11.67 20.75 -22.13
CA MET A 243 -10.72 20.21 -21.16
C MET A 243 -11.14 18.79 -20.79
N ASP A 244 -10.36 17.80 -21.24
CA ASP A 244 -10.68 16.37 -21.10
C ASP A 244 -9.39 15.57 -20.87
N ASP A 245 -9.45 14.46 -20.12
CA ASP A 245 -8.27 13.65 -19.79
C ASP A 245 -7.90 12.64 -20.89
N SER A 246 -8.80 12.40 -21.84
CA SER A 246 -8.66 11.38 -22.87
C SER A 246 -8.23 11.94 -24.23
N ASP A 247 -7.11 11.44 -24.75
CA ASP A 247 -6.58 11.86 -26.07
C ASP A 247 -7.58 11.67 -27.21
N VAL A 248 -8.41 10.61 -27.15
CA VAL A 248 -9.43 10.35 -28.18
C VAL A 248 -10.58 11.37 -28.13
N ASN A 249 -10.96 11.83 -26.93
CA ASN A 249 -11.94 12.89 -26.77
C ASN A 249 -11.39 14.23 -27.27
N ILE A 250 -10.12 14.53 -26.98
CA ILE A 250 -9.43 15.71 -27.48
C ILE A 250 -9.36 15.72 -29.01
N ALA A 251 -9.06 14.58 -29.63
CA ALA A 251 -9.04 14.44 -31.09
C ALA A 251 -10.43 14.66 -31.70
N ALA A 252 -11.48 14.08 -31.11
CA ALA A 252 -12.86 14.25 -31.55
C ALA A 252 -13.34 15.71 -31.43
N ALA A 253 -13.06 16.37 -30.31
CA ALA A 253 -13.35 17.79 -30.13
C ALA A 253 -12.69 18.65 -31.21
N LYS A 254 -11.39 18.45 -31.46
CA LYS A 254 -10.65 19.18 -32.50
C LYS A 254 -11.22 18.94 -33.90
N SER A 255 -11.74 17.75 -34.19
CA SER A 255 -12.38 17.45 -35.48
C SER A 255 -13.67 18.26 -35.71
N CYS A 256 -14.30 18.76 -34.64
CA CYS A 256 -15.44 19.69 -34.69
C CYS A 256 -15.01 21.17 -34.83
N GLY A 257 -13.71 21.45 -34.92
CA GLY A 257 -13.17 22.81 -34.93
C GLY A 257 -13.04 23.44 -33.53
N LEU A 258 -13.28 22.68 -32.45
CA LEU A 258 -13.11 23.15 -31.07
C LEU A 258 -11.62 23.27 -30.73
N GLN A 259 -11.28 24.22 -29.87
CA GLN A 259 -10.00 24.18 -29.18
C GLN A 259 -10.09 23.11 -28.08
N ALA A 260 -9.05 22.28 -27.90
CA ALA A 260 -9.08 21.23 -26.90
C ALA A 260 -7.70 20.96 -26.31
N VAL A 261 -7.63 20.80 -24.99
CA VAL A 261 -6.42 20.52 -24.22
C VAL A 261 -6.61 19.28 -23.37
N LYS A 262 -5.60 18.40 -23.39
CA LYS A 262 -5.56 17.28 -22.46
C LYS A 262 -5.31 17.82 -21.06
N VAL A 263 -6.09 17.35 -20.09
CA VAL A 263 -5.97 17.71 -18.68
C VAL A 263 -5.75 16.44 -17.88
N ASP A 264 -4.78 16.46 -16.97
CA ASP A 264 -4.60 15.43 -15.96
C ASP A 264 -4.53 16.07 -14.57
N VAL A 265 -4.36 15.23 -13.55
CA VAL A 265 -4.18 15.65 -12.16
C VAL A 265 -2.98 16.60 -11.95
N SER A 266 -2.04 16.65 -12.91
CA SER A 266 -0.87 17.53 -12.89
C SER A 266 -1.08 18.87 -13.60
N THR A 267 -2.21 19.07 -14.27
CA THR A 267 -2.44 20.24 -15.12
C THR A 267 -2.96 21.42 -14.31
N ASP A 268 -2.32 22.59 -14.41
CA ASP A 268 -2.77 23.79 -13.70
C ASP A 268 -3.71 24.65 -14.52
N LEU A 269 -4.99 24.40 -14.30
CA LEU A 269 -6.07 25.15 -14.91
C LEU A 269 -6.20 26.58 -14.36
N ASN A 270 -5.59 26.92 -13.22
CA ASN A 270 -5.52 28.33 -12.76
C ASN A 270 -4.69 29.19 -13.72
N THR A 271 -3.91 28.57 -14.61
CA THR A 271 -3.25 29.25 -15.73
C THR A 271 -4.25 29.99 -16.63
N LEU A 272 -5.50 29.54 -16.75
CA LEU A 272 -6.57 30.26 -17.45
C LEU A 272 -6.79 31.63 -16.81
N ALA A 273 -7.10 31.65 -15.52
CA ALA A 273 -7.33 32.88 -14.77
C ALA A 273 -6.07 33.79 -14.75
N ARG A 274 -4.87 33.22 -14.63
CA ARG A 274 -3.62 34.03 -14.57
C ARG A 274 -3.19 34.65 -15.89
N ARG A 275 -3.41 33.96 -17.03
CA ARG A 275 -3.02 34.45 -18.36
C ARG A 275 -4.04 35.42 -18.93
N ASP A 276 -5.30 35.30 -18.51
CA ASP A 276 -6.34 36.23 -18.85
C ASP A 276 -6.12 37.60 -18.17
N GLN A 277 -5.99 38.65 -18.98
CA GLN A 277 -5.66 39.98 -18.49
C GLN A 277 -6.79 40.62 -17.67
N ARG A 278 -8.04 40.15 -17.82
CA ARG A 278 -9.20 40.70 -17.10
C ARG A 278 -9.19 40.38 -15.62
N PHE A 279 -8.61 39.24 -15.23
CA PHE A 279 -8.44 38.86 -13.82
C PHE A 279 -7.31 39.64 -13.14
N LYS A 280 -6.42 40.30 -13.89
CA LYS A 280 -5.31 41.10 -13.32
C LYS A 280 -5.73 42.46 -12.78
N THR A 281 -6.92 42.96 -13.16
CA THR A 281 -7.43 44.27 -12.75
C THR A 281 -8.40 44.24 -11.56
N SER A 282 -8.71 43.06 -11.02
CA SER A 282 -9.63 42.90 -9.89
C SER A 282 -8.89 42.29 -8.69
N THR A 283 -8.49 43.15 -7.76
CA THR A 283 -8.13 42.86 -6.36
C THR A 283 -6.73 42.28 -6.09
N SER A 284 -5.95 43.09 -5.37
CA SER A 284 -4.75 42.74 -4.62
C SER A 284 -5.06 41.65 -3.58
N LEU A 285 -4.55 40.43 -3.79
CA LEU A 285 -4.33 39.43 -2.75
C LEU A 285 -2.87 38.97 -2.87
N THR A 286 -2.11 39.29 -1.84
CA THR A 286 -0.66 39.11 -1.68
C THR A 286 -0.21 37.66 -1.88
N TYR A 287 0.61 37.42 -2.90
CA TYR A 287 1.70 36.44 -2.88
C TYR A 287 2.89 37.00 -3.67
N ASN A 288 3.94 37.40 -2.93
CA ASN A 288 5.16 37.96 -3.49
C ASN A 288 6.15 36.84 -3.87
N THR A 289 6.46 36.80 -5.17
CA THR A 289 7.76 36.54 -5.81
C THR A 289 8.66 35.40 -5.32
N LEU A 290 8.89 34.43 -6.21
CA LEU A 290 10.23 34.20 -6.76
C LEU A 290 10.16 34.25 -8.29
N LYS A 291 10.86 35.24 -8.85
CA LYS A 291 10.96 35.51 -10.29
C LYS A 291 11.81 34.44 -10.97
N THR A 292 11.32 34.09 -12.15
CA THR A 292 11.98 33.47 -13.30
C THR A 292 13.37 34.04 -13.59
N ASP A 293 14.26 33.19 -14.14
CA ASP A 293 15.15 33.63 -15.20
C ASP A 293 14.92 32.86 -16.49
N ARG A 294 15.04 33.58 -17.60
CA ARG A 294 14.47 33.27 -18.92
C ARG A 294 15.47 32.57 -19.87
N SER A 295 14.86 31.97 -20.90
CA SER A 295 15.32 31.81 -22.29
C SER A 295 16.19 30.60 -22.63
N ASN A 296 15.72 29.70 -23.51
CA ASN A 296 15.83 29.88 -24.96
C ASN A 296 15.10 28.78 -25.76
N HIS A 297 14.61 29.19 -26.94
CA HIS A 297 14.06 28.39 -28.02
C HIS A 297 15.03 27.30 -28.52
N MET A 298 14.49 26.15 -28.96
CA MET A 298 14.62 25.68 -30.37
C MET A 298 13.83 24.39 -30.65
N THR A 299 12.87 24.53 -31.57
CA THR A 299 12.51 23.62 -32.69
C THR A 299 12.44 22.10 -32.50
N ASN A 300 11.17 21.67 -32.49
CA ASN A 300 10.57 20.43 -32.97
C ASN A 300 11.26 19.75 -34.19
N ARG A 301 11.40 18.41 -34.17
CA ARG A 301 11.35 17.54 -35.38
C ARG A 301 10.90 16.11 -35.04
N ASN A 302 9.72 15.78 -35.57
CA ASN A 302 9.16 14.48 -35.97
C ASN A 302 10.08 13.25 -35.91
N ILE A 303 9.57 12.11 -35.40
CA ILE A 303 9.45 10.86 -36.17
C ILE A 303 8.18 10.10 -35.73
N ASN A 304 7.39 9.72 -36.74
CA ASN A 304 6.18 8.91 -36.69
C ASN A 304 6.48 7.39 -36.58
N SER A 305 5.51 6.69 -35.99
CA SER A 305 4.98 5.38 -36.39
C SER A 305 5.89 4.15 -36.35
N ARG A 306 5.46 3.14 -35.59
CA ARG A 306 4.80 1.94 -36.15
C ARG A 306 4.32 1.02 -35.03
N ALA A 307 3.01 0.84 -34.97
CA ALA A 307 2.38 -0.30 -34.32
C ALA A 307 2.67 -1.57 -35.11
N ASN A 308 2.93 -2.67 -34.42
CA ASN A 308 2.67 -4.01 -34.94
C ASN A 308 2.11 -4.87 -33.79
N THR A 309 0.87 -5.26 -34.00
CA THR A 309 0.10 -6.33 -33.38
C THR A 309 0.83 -7.66 -33.37
N GLU A 310 0.84 -8.35 -32.23
CA GLU A 310 0.84 -9.81 -32.17
C GLU A 310 0.05 -10.29 -30.93
N GLN A 311 -1.04 -11.00 -31.19
CA GLN A 311 -1.90 -11.66 -30.22
C GLN A 311 -1.11 -12.67 -29.37
N LYS A 312 -1.25 -12.62 -28.04
CA LYS A 312 -0.89 -13.72 -27.15
C LYS A 312 -2.06 -14.16 -26.29
N ALA A 313 -2.12 -15.47 -26.17
CA ALA A 313 -3.19 -16.28 -25.59
C ALA A 313 -3.51 -15.93 -24.14
N SER A 314 -4.79 -16.06 -23.82
CA SER A 314 -5.44 -15.93 -22.51
C SER A 314 -4.62 -16.59 -21.38
N HIS A 315 -3.99 -15.75 -20.55
CA HIS A 315 -3.47 -16.15 -19.25
C HIS A 315 -4.51 -15.77 -18.19
N GLN A 316 -4.94 -16.76 -17.41
CA GLN A 316 -5.76 -16.54 -16.22
C GLN A 316 -5.04 -15.55 -15.30
N ALA A 317 -5.73 -14.45 -14.96
CA ALA A 317 -5.20 -13.38 -14.13
C ALA A 317 -4.73 -13.93 -12.77
N VAL A 318 -3.49 -13.60 -12.46
CA VAL A 318 -2.77 -14.00 -11.25
C VAL A 318 -3.13 -12.99 -10.16
N ASN A 319 -3.56 -13.47 -8.98
CA ASN A 319 -3.66 -12.68 -7.74
C ASN A 319 -2.43 -12.97 -6.87
N PRO A 320 -1.46 -12.04 -6.73
CA PRO A 320 -0.35 -12.23 -5.81
C PRO A 320 -0.17 -11.02 -4.88
N CYS A 321 -1.11 -10.77 -3.97
CA CYS A 321 -0.81 -10.19 -2.66
C CYS A 321 -1.87 -10.67 -1.67
N SER A 322 -1.47 -11.31 -0.59
CA SER A 322 -2.33 -11.46 0.59
C SER A 322 -1.64 -10.65 1.68
N CYS A 323 -2.33 -9.78 2.41
CA CYS A 323 -1.74 -8.67 3.20
C CYS A 323 -0.55 -9.05 4.08
N CYS A 324 0.21 -8.01 4.38
CA CYS A 324 0.95 -7.84 5.63
C CYS A 324 0.02 -7.27 6.72
N SER A 325 0.01 -7.94 7.87
CA SER A 325 -0.86 -7.68 9.02
C SER A 325 0.02 -7.86 10.24
N ILE A 326 0.25 -6.82 11.04
CA ILE A 326 1.21 -6.95 12.14
C ILE A 326 0.85 -8.06 13.13
N ILE A 327 -0.45 -8.31 13.34
CA ILE A 327 -0.91 -9.48 14.09
C ILE A 327 -0.96 -10.70 13.18
N PRO A 328 -0.23 -11.78 13.53
CA PRO A 328 -0.28 -13.02 12.78
C PRO A 328 -1.67 -13.67 12.82
N SER A 329 -2.07 -14.24 11.69
CA SER A 329 -3.38 -14.90 11.53
C SER A 329 -3.65 -16.03 12.52
N TYR A 330 -2.59 -16.70 13.01
CA TYR A 330 -2.71 -17.76 14.00
C TYR A 330 -3.06 -17.24 15.40
N ILE A 331 -2.57 -16.06 15.81
CA ILE A 331 -2.91 -15.47 17.12
C ILE A 331 -4.41 -15.17 17.17
N LEU A 332 -4.94 -14.53 16.11
CA LEU A 332 -6.37 -14.21 16.03
C LEU A 332 -7.25 -15.46 16.06
N ARG A 333 -6.84 -16.53 15.36
CA ARG A 333 -7.55 -17.81 15.39
C ARG A 333 -7.50 -18.43 16.78
N ASP A 334 -6.32 -18.51 17.38
CA ASP A 334 -6.12 -19.16 18.67
C ASP A 334 -6.91 -18.43 19.77
N ILE A 335 -6.98 -17.09 19.72
CA ILE A 335 -7.87 -16.30 20.57
C ILE A 335 -9.33 -16.63 20.29
N ALA A 336 -9.78 -16.57 19.03
CA ALA A 336 -11.17 -16.79 18.65
C ALA A 336 -11.71 -18.18 19.06
N GLU A 337 -10.85 -19.20 19.03
CA GLU A 337 -11.18 -20.60 19.32
C GLU A 337 -11.01 -20.96 20.82
N ASN A 338 -10.44 -20.09 21.64
CA ASN A 338 -10.13 -20.39 23.05
C ASN A 338 -11.27 -20.05 24.01
N GLU A 339 -11.95 -21.08 24.53
CA GLU A 339 -13.07 -20.95 25.47
C GLU A 339 -12.73 -20.21 26.78
N ASN A 340 -11.46 -20.11 27.15
CA ASN A 340 -11.02 -19.38 28.35
C ASN A 340 -10.88 -17.86 28.12
N VAL A 341 -11.03 -17.40 26.87
CA VAL A 341 -11.04 -15.98 26.50
C VAL A 341 -12.47 -15.43 26.57
N SER A 342 -12.60 -14.15 26.97
CA SER A 342 -13.90 -13.47 27.05
C SER A 342 -14.64 -13.55 25.72
N GLN A 343 -15.98 -13.63 25.76
CA GLN A 343 -16.79 -13.70 24.54
C GLN A 343 -16.54 -12.49 23.63
N ARG A 344 -16.29 -11.31 24.23
CA ARG A 344 -15.98 -10.08 23.51
C ARG A 344 -14.66 -10.20 22.74
N SER A 345 -13.56 -10.58 23.41
CA SER A 345 -12.25 -10.71 22.77
C SER A 345 -12.22 -11.83 21.72
N ARG A 346 -12.95 -12.93 21.95
CA ARG A 346 -13.14 -13.97 20.92
C ARG A 346 -13.84 -13.44 19.68
N ALA A 347 -14.92 -12.67 19.86
CA ALA A 347 -15.66 -12.08 18.75
C ALA A 347 -14.81 -11.05 17.99
N ALA A 348 -14.08 -10.18 18.70
CA ALA A 348 -13.13 -9.22 18.12
C ALA A 348 -12.05 -9.92 17.28
N ALA A 349 -11.40 -10.95 17.83
CA ALA A 349 -10.38 -11.72 17.12
C ALA A 349 -10.95 -12.45 15.89
N PHE A 350 -12.15 -13.02 16.00
CA PHE A 350 -12.81 -13.68 14.88
C PHE A 350 -13.17 -12.70 13.76
N LYS A 351 -13.67 -11.50 14.10
CA LYS A 351 -13.93 -10.43 13.12
C LYS A 351 -12.63 -9.99 12.45
N THR A 352 -11.62 -9.60 13.24
CA THR A 352 -10.31 -9.16 12.74
C THR A 352 -9.69 -10.21 11.84
N PHE A 353 -9.77 -11.49 12.22
CA PHE A 353 -9.30 -12.59 11.39
C PHE A 353 -9.99 -12.53 10.02
N ASN A 354 -11.32 -12.39 9.96
CA ASN A 354 -12.14 -12.47 8.76
C ASN A 354 -12.20 -11.20 7.90
N SER A 355 -11.79 -10.04 8.41
CA SER A 355 -11.64 -8.81 7.61
C SER A 355 -10.35 -8.79 6.80
N ILE A 356 -9.30 -9.51 7.24
CA ILE A 356 -8.00 -9.62 6.55
C ILE A 356 -8.13 -9.93 5.04
N PRO A 357 -8.89 -10.95 4.56
CA PRO A 357 -9.03 -11.22 3.12
C PRO A 357 -9.51 -10.04 2.27
N ALA A 358 -10.43 -9.21 2.76
CA ALA A 358 -10.92 -8.05 2.00
C ALA A 358 -9.83 -6.97 1.87
N ILE A 359 -8.98 -6.83 2.89
CA ILE A 359 -7.81 -5.96 2.88
C ILE A 359 -6.76 -6.53 1.91
N ASN A 360 -6.56 -7.86 1.91
CA ASN A 360 -5.64 -8.58 1.03
C ASN A 360 -5.91 -8.34 -0.45
N GLU A 361 -7.17 -8.53 -0.84
CA GLU A 361 -7.61 -8.41 -2.23
C GLU A 361 -7.47 -6.97 -2.74
N ALA A 362 -7.75 -5.97 -1.88
CA ALA A 362 -7.55 -4.56 -2.20
C ALA A 362 -6.08 -4.25 -2.54
N ARG A 363 -5.11 -4.86 -1.85
CA ARG A 363 -3.66 -4.70 -2.15
C ARG A 363 -3.21 -5.43 -3.39
N ALA A 364 -3.67 -6.67 -3.57
CA ALA A 364 -3.29 -7.51 -4.71
C ALA A 364 -3.60 -6.84 -6.05
N ALA A 365 -4.72 -6.11 -6.11
CA ALA A 365 -5.14 -5.35 -7.27
C ALA A 365 -4.16 -4.22 -7.66
N VAL A 366 -3.37 -3.71 -6.70
CA VAL A 366 -2.45 -2.58 -6.91
C VAL A 366 -1.04 -3.04 -7.34
N GLN A 367 -0.59 -4.22 -6.92
CA GLN A 367 0.76 -4.75 -7.22
C GLN A 367 1.03 -5.03 -8.71
N GLY A 368 0.00 -4.98 -9.57
CA GLY A 368 0.13 -5.08 -11.03
C GLY A 368 0.29 -3.75 -11.79
N GLY A 369 0.08 -2.59 -11.14
CA GLY A 369 -0.03 -1.30 -11.82
C GLY A 369 0.98 -0.22 -11.42
N ILE A 370 1.71 -0.39 -10.32
CA ILE A 370 2.72 0.59 -9.90
C ILE A 370 4.06 0.25 -10.55
N SER A 371 4.32 0.88 -11.69
CA SER A 371 5.69 0.99 -12.21
C SER A 371 6.52 1.76 -11.19
N ALA A 372 7.57 1.12 -10.65
CA ALA A 372 8.65 1.89 -10.03
C ALA A 372 9.11 2.95 -11.05
N PRO A 373 9.41 4.20 -10.65
CA PRO A 373 9.90 5.18 -11.60
C PRO A 373 11.15 4.62 -12.26
N SER A 374 11.10 4.46 -13.58
CA SER A 374 12.30 4.09 -14.33
C SER A 374 13.42 5.09 -14.00
N ALA A 375 14.64 4.58 -13.79
CA ALA A 375 15.82 5.40 -13.48
C ALA A 375 16.05 6.56 -14.48
N GLY A 376 15.44 6.50 -15.67
CA GLY A 376 15.48 7.54 -16.70
C GLY A 376 14.59 8.77 -16.46
N ALA A 377 13.61 8.73 -15.54
CA ALA A 377 12.78 9.89 -15.23
C ALA A 377 13.46 10.88 -14.25
N GLN A 378 14.46 10.41 -13.49
CA GLN A 378 15.21 11.27 -12.54
C GLN A 378 16.15 12.26 -13.23
N THR A 379 16.43 12.10 -14.52
CA THR A 379 17.46 12.91 -15.22
C THR A 379 16.95 14.27 -15.71
N ILE A 380 15.64 14.57 -15.64
CA ILE A 380 15.07 15.81 -16.22
C ILE A 380 14.71 16.90 -15.17
N LEU A 381 14.36 16.56 -13.93
CA LEU A 381 13.86 17.54 -12.94
C LEU A 381 14.65 17.67 -11.62
N GLY A 382 15.67 16.84 -11.39
CA GLY A 382 16.38 16.80 -10.12
C GLY A 382 15.52 16.29 -8.95
N PRO A 383 16.13 15.89 -7.83
CA PRO A 383 15.39 15.38 -6.68
C PRO A 383 14.54 16.49 -6.04
N ARG A 384 13.24 16.21 -5.82
CA ARG A 384 12.37 17.09 -5.03
C ARG A 384 12.89 17.16 -3.60
N PRO A 385 12.93 18.34 -2.95
CA PRO A 385 13.31 18.43 -1.55
C PRO A 385 12.36 17.57 -0.70
N PRO A 386 12.87 16.83 0.30
CA PRO A 386 12.04 16.04 1.19
C PRO A 386 10.98 16.92 1.85
N ARG A 387 9.71 16.58 1.67
CA ARG A 387 8.59 17.28 2.29
C ARG A 387 7.60 16.25 2.82
N LEU A 388 7.44 16.24 4.14
CA LEU A 388 6.37 15.53 4.78
C LEU A 388 5.07 16.30 4.61
N PHE A 389 4.02 15.63 4.13
CA PHE A 389 2.66 16.09 4.18
C PHE A 389 1.80 14.96 4.74
N ARG A 390 1.04 15.27 5.79
CA ARG A 390 0.28 14.28 6.57
C ARG A 390 -1.18 14.67 6.63
N ARG A 391 -2.05 13.67 6.54
CA ARG A 391 -3.46 13.76 6.91
C ARG A 391 -3.84 12.61 7.82
N LEU A 392 -4.57 12.94 8.87
CA LEU A 392 -4.97 11.97 9.88
C LEU A 392 -6.47 12.06 10.10
N PHE A 393 -7.14 10.91 10.01
CA PHE A 393 -8.57 10.76 10.11
C PHE A 393 -8.95 9.90 11.31
N ASP A 394 -10.17 10.07 11.80
CA ASP A 394 -10.81 9.24 12.83
C ASP A 394 -11.94 8.44 12.18
N ALA A 395 -11.83 7.11 12.15
CA ALA A 395 -12.91 6.25 11.67
C ALA A 395 -14.10 6.20 12.64
N GLN A 396 -13.90 6.63 13.89
CA GLN A 396 -14.89 6.60 14.95
C GLN A 396 -15.37 5.20 15.30
N SER A 397 -14.42 4.26 15.34
CA SER A 397 -14.64 2.85 15.65
C SER A 397 -15.60 2.20 14.63
N ARG A 398 -15.35 2.47 13.34
CA ARG A 398 -16.09 1.96 12.17
C ARG A 398 -15.12 1.42 11.12
N ASP A 399 -15.67 0.67 10.16
CA ASP A 399 -14.94 0.09 9.01
C ASP A 399 -14.64 1.09 7.88
N GLU A 400 -15.05 2.35 8.05
CA GLU A 400 -14.81 3.43 7.10
C GLU A 400 -13.42 4.04 7.29
N LEU A 401 -12.54 3.80 6.32
CA LEU A 401 -11.28 4.52 6.20
C LEU A 401 -11.55 5.99 5.85
N ARG A 402 -10.72 6.90 6.37
CA ARG A 402 -10.87 8.36 6.18
C ARG A 402 -12.21 8.91 6.65
N GLY A 403 -12.60 8.57 7.87
CA GLY A 403 -13.79 9.10 8.53
C GLY A 403 -13.73 10.62 8.72
N THR A 404 -13.50 11.10 9.93
CA THR A 404 -13.43 12.55 10.22
C THR A 404 -11.98 13.04 10.20
N LEU A 405 -11.66 14.04 9.39
CA LEU A 405 -10.34 14.69 9.38
C LEU A 405 -10.02 15.30 10.76
N LEU A 406 -8.95 14.82 11.38
CA LEU A 406 -8.42 15.33 12.63
C LEU A 406 -7.27 16.32 12.41
N PHE A 407 -6.34 15.97 11.51
CA PHE A 407 -5.13 16.77 11.26
C PHE A 407 -4.77 16.82 9.78
N GLU A 408 -4.31 17.98 9.32
CA GLU A 408 -3.69 18.17 8.02
C GLU A 408 -2.46 19.09 8.14
N GLU A 409 -1.35 18.69 7.52
CA GLU A 409 -0.10 19.44 7.54
C GLU A 409 -0.28 20.86 6.94
N GLY A 410 0.12 21.89 7.69
CA GLY A 410 0.10 23.28 7.22
C GLY A 410 -1.21 24.05 7.49
N HIS A 411 -2.23 23.42 8.07
CA HIS A 411 -3.49 24.10 8.44
C HIS A 411 -3.45 24.66 9.87
N VAL A 412 -3.57 25.98 10.01
CA VAL A 412 -3.71 26.68 11.30
C VAL A 412 -5.16 26.56 11.78
N GLY A 413 -5.44 25.60 12.67
CA GLY A 413 -6.79 25.44 13.24
C GLY A 413 -7.30 24.01 13.42
N ALA A 414 -6.52 22.97 13.09
CA ALA A 414 -6.86 21.55 13.25
C ALA A 414 -6.92 21.08 14.73
N HIS A 415 -7.27 21.96 15.67
CA HIS A 415 -7.37 21.66 17.10
C HIS A 415 -8.78 21.93 17.60
N ARG A 416 -9.73 21.06 17.23
CA ARG A 416 -11.00 20.91 17.97
C ARG A 416 -11.46 19.46 17.99
N ALA A 417 -10.73 18.61 18.71
CA ALA A 417 -11.31 17.41 19.29
C ALA A 417 -11.15 17.51 20.80
N SER A 418 -12.18 18.00 21.50
CA SER A 418 -12.29 17.90 22.94
C SER A 418 -13.01 16.60 23.28
N ASP A 419 -12.24 15.52 23.50
CA ASP A 419 -12.45 14.53 24.58
C ASP A 419 -11.38 13.43 24.52
N THR A 420 -11.15 12.78 25.65
CA THR A 420 -9.84 12.33 26.17
C THR A 420 -9.16 11.13 25.51
N LYS A 421 -9.76 10.44 24.53
CA LYS A 421 -9.16 9.28 23.82
C LYS A 421 -8.82 9.56 22.35
N ASN A 422 -9.73 10.21 21.60
CA ASN A 422 -9.53 10.57 20.18
C ASN A 422 -8.26 11.40 19.95
N VAL A 423 -7.88 12.21 20.94
CA VAL A 423 -6.69 13.06 20.89
C VAL A 423 -5.39 12.27 21.09
N LYS A 424 -5.40 11.18 21.87
CA LYS A 424 -4.17 10.43 22.20
C LYS A 424 -3.67 9.66 20.99
N ASP A 425 -4.50 8.78 20.45
CA ASP A 425 -4.17 7.91 19.31
C ASP A 425 -3.79 8.74 18.09
N ALA A 426 -4.53 9.84 17.85
CA ALA A 426 -4.21 10.75 16.77
C ALA A 426 -2.89 11.51 17.00
N LYS A 427 -2.60 11.99 18.22
CA LYS A 427 -1.31 12.62 18.53
C LYS A 427 -0.16 11.64 18.36
N ASN A 428 -0.32 10.40 18.80
CA ASN A 428 0.67 9.34 18.67
C ASN A 428 1.01 9.13 17.19
N VAL A 429 0.02 8.79 16.36
CA VAL A 429 0.26 8.53 14.93
C VAL A 429 0.80 9.77 14.21
N TYR A 430 0.29 10.96 14.53
CA TYR A 430 0.81 12.20 13.95
C TYR A 430 2.30 12.36 14.23
N VAL A 431 2.74 12.23 15.49
CA VAL A 431 4.16 12.33 15.87
C VAL A 431 4.98 11.20 15.24
N GLN A 432 4.48 9.97 15.29
CA GLN A 432 5.18 8.80 14.75
C GLN A 432 5.40 8.90 13.24
N PHE A 433 4.42 9.36 12.45
CA PHE A 433 4.62 9.61 11.02
C PHE A 433 5.77 10.57 10.74
N LYS A 434 5.95 11.61 11.58
CA LYS A 434 7.10 12.49 11.45
C LYS A 434 8.40 11.77 11.77
N GLN A 435 8.43 11.02 12.87
CA GLN A 435 9.62 10.27 13.30
C GLN A 435 10.06 9.27 12.23
N VAL A 436 9.13 8.48 11.69
CA VAL A 436 9.44 7.51 10.63
C VAL A 436 9.92 8.20 9.35
N PHE A 437 9.24 9.26 8.91
CA PHE A 437 9.68 10.04 7.75
C PHE A 437 11.09 10.62 7.94
N ASP A 438 11.33 11.28 9.08
CA ASP A 438 12.61 11.90 9.41
C ASP A 438 13.72 10.86 9.47
N PHE A 439 13.48 9.68 10.04
CA PHE A 439 14.45 8.59 10.07
C PHE A 439 14.84 8.13 8.66
N TYR A 440 13.87 7.78 7.81
CA TYR A 440 14.14 7.35 6.44
C TYR A 440 14.89 8.42 5.63
N ASN A 441 14.52 9.68 5.81
CA ASN A 441 15.16 10.79 5.14
C ASN A 441 16.58 11.06 5.67
N ALA A 442 16.76 11.11 6.99
CA ALA A 442 18.05 11.45 7.61
C ALA A 442 19.08 10.33 7.45
N VAL A 443 18.65 9.07 7.60
CA VAL A 443 19.55 7.91 7.58
C VAL A 443 19.80 7.41 6.15
N TYR A 444 18.77 7.39 5.30
CA TYR A 444 18.83 6.79 3.97
C TYR A 444 18.60 7.76 2.81
N GLY A 445 18.35 9.04 3.08
CA GLY A 445 18.02 10.03 2.05
C GLY A 445 16.72 9.74 1.31
N ARG A 446 15.85 8.89 1.87
CA ARG A 446 14.61 8.46 1.23
C ARG A 446 13.50 9.48 1.48
N ASN A 447 12.91 9.99 0.40
CA ASN A 447 11.77 10.91 0.48
C ASN A 447 10.44 10.14 0.50
N SER A 448 9.90 9.89 1.69
CA SER A 448 8.63 9.18 1.91
C SER A 448 8.60 7.69 1.50
N ILE A 449 7.42 7.07 1.55
CA ILE A 449 7.18 5.64 1.29
C ILE A 449 7.50 5.21 -0.14
N ASP A 450 7.38 6.10 -1.13
CA ASP A 450 7.65 5.82 -2.55
C ASP A 450 9.03 6.31 -3.02
N GLY A 451 9.77 7.02 -2.16
CA GLY A 451 11.03 7.66 -2.50
C GLY A 451 10.87 8.97 -3.30
N ASN A 452 9.65 9.39 -3.63
CA ASN A 452 9.35 10.61 -4.38
C ASN A 452 8.43 11.56 -3.62
N GLY A 453 8.26 11.39 -2.31
CA GLY A 453 7.54 12.32 -1.44
C GLY A 453 6.04 12.09 -1.32
N MET A 454 5.54 10.89 -1.61
CA MET A 454 4.13 10.54 -1.44
C MET A 454 3.56 11.01 -0.10
N ASP A 455 2.34 11.55 -0.14
CA ASP A 455 1.63 12.00 1.05
C ASP A 455 1.35 10.84 2.00
N ILE A 456 1.36 11.16 3.29
CA ILE A 456 1.12 10.18 4.34
C ILE A 456 -0.29 10.35 4.87
N ILE A 457 -1.12 9.33 4.69
CA ILE A 457 -2.51 9.33 5.15
C ILE A 457 -2.65 8.26 6.22
N GLY A 458 -3.28 8.60 7.34
CA GLY A 458 -3.56 7.66 8.42
C GLY A 458 -5.02 7.73 8.87
N THR A 459 -5.57 6.61 9.28
CA THR A 459 -6.87 6.50 9.94
C THR A 459 -6.69 5.83 11.30
N VAL A 460 -7.06 6.52 12.38
CA VAL A 460 -7.08 5.96 13.75
C VAL A 460 -8.48 5.51 14.13
N ARG A 461 -8.56 4.68 15.17
CA ARG A 461 -9.82 4.07 15.66
C ARG A 461 -10.58 3.36 14.55
N PHE A 462 -9.84 2.71 13.66
CA PHE A 462 -10.42 1.80 12.69
C PHE A 462 -10.97 0.59 13.44
N ASP A 463 -12.19 0.19 13.12
CA ASP A 463 -12.80 -1.06 13.59
C ASP A 463 -13.33 -1.83 12.37
N ASP A 464 -13.54 -3.14 12.45
CA ASP A 464 -14.00 -3.93 11.29
C ASP A 464 -15.49 -4.28 11.33
N ASP A 465 -16.28 -3.30 11.78
CA ASP A 465 -17.58 -3.55 12.39
C ASP A 465 -18.79 -2.77 11.79
N ASP A 466 -20.00 -3.34 12.01
CA ASP A 466 -21.33 -2.97 11.53
C ASP A 466 -22.27 -2.36 12.60
N GLY A 467 -21.77 -2.00 13.80
CA GLY A 467 -22.52 -1.27 14.84
C GLY A 467 -22.23 -1.63 16.31
N GLU A 468 -21.40 -2.64 16.60
CA GLU A 468 -20.86 -3.01 17.91
C GLU A 468 -19.33 -2.80 18.01
N THR A 469 -18.87 -1.77 18.72
CA THR A 469 -17.43 -1.48 18.89
C THR A 469 -16.71 -2.51 19.77
N LEU A 470 -16.23 -3.60 19.15
CA LEU A 470 -15.51 -4.68 19.80
C LEU A 470 -14.00 -4.39 19.92
N GLY A 471 -13.48 -3.54 19.04
CA GLY A 471 -12.06 -3.24 18.92
C GLY A 471 -11.37 -4.12 17.87
N TYR A 472 -10.50 -3.50 17.08
CA TYR A 472 -9.76 -4.16 16.00
C TYR A 472 -8.35 -4.53 16.43
N PHE A 473 -7.98 -5.80 16.25
CA PHE A 473 -6.70 -6.36 16.69
C PHE A 473 -5.65 -6.25 15.59
N ASN A 474 -5.48 -5.07 15.01
CA ASN A 474 -4.47 -4.88 13.97
C ASN A 474 -4.11 -3.42 13.70
N ALA A 475 -2.97 -3.25 13.03
CA ALA A 475 -2.66 -2.08 12.24
C ALA A 475 -2.22 -2.53 10.85
N PHE A 476 -2.38 -1.66 9.84
CA PHE A 476 -1.98 -2.02 8.49
C PHE A 476 -1.72 -0.81 7.56
N TRP A 477 -0.76 -0.94 6.65
CA TRP A 477 -0.69 -0.17 5.39
C TRP A 477 -1.67 -0.74 4.36
N ASP A 478 -2.61 0.01 3.79
CA ASP A 478 -3.68 -0.53 2.94
C ASP A 478 -3.27 -0.96 1.52
N GLY A 479 -2.00 -0.82 1.15
CA GLY A 479 -1.47 -1.16 -0.18
C GLY A 479 -1.74 -0.11 -1.26
N VAL A 480 -2.56 0.90 -0.97
CA VAL A 480 -3.02 1.91 -1.91
C VAL A 480 -2.37 3.25 -1.55
N ASP A 481 -2.75 3.84 -0.42
CA ASP A 481 -2.38 5.20 -0.07
C ASP A 481 -2.48 5.58 1.43
N GLN A 482 -2.88 4.67 2.33
CA GLN A 482 -3.03 5.03 3.75
C GLN A 482 -2.71 3.91 4.74
N PHE A 483 -2.45 4.33 5.98
CA PHE A 483 -2.31 3.47 7.16
C PHE A 483 -3.61 3.45 7.98
N ALA A 484 -3.89 2.35 8.66
CA ALA A 484 -5.04 2.20 9.56
C ALA A 484 -4.62 1.54 10.88
N TYR A 485 -5.20 2.00 11.99
CA TYR A 485 -4.84 1.54 13.33
C TYR A 485 -6.10 1.21 14.16
N GLY A 486 -6.12 -0.01 14.70
CA GLY A 486 -7.11 -0.45 15.67
C GLY A 486 -6.80 -0.04 17.11
N GLU A 487 -7.84 0.04 17.94
CA GLU A 487 -7.71 0.41 19.36
C GLU A 487 -7.39 -0.78 20.28
N GLY A 488 -7.42 -2.02 19.76
CA GLY A 488 -7.50 -3.21 20.60
C GLY A 488 -8.83 -3.29 21.37
N ASP A 489 -9.01 -4.32 22.19
CA ASP A 489 -10.18 -4.50 23.06
C ASP A 489 -9.99 -3.88 24.45
N GLY A 490 -8.75 -3.55 24.83
CA GLY A 490 -8.38 -3.15 26.17
C GLY A 490 -8.39 -4.29 27.19
N GLU A 491 -8.53 -5.54 26.75
CA GLU A 491 -8.49 -6.75 27.58
C GLU A 491 -7.27 -7.61 27.24
N LEU A 492 -7.10 -7.97 25.96
CA LEU A 492 -5.95 -8.71 25.46
C LEU A 492 -4.94 -7.80 24.78
N PHE A 493 -5.42 -6.81 24.01
CA PHE A 493 -4.60 -5.88 23.24
C PHE A 493 -4.81 -4.43 23.67
N GLY A 494 -3.71 -3.69 23.77
CA GLY A 494 -3.69 -2.23 23.82
C GLY A 494 -3.90 -1.60 22.43
N SER A 495 -3.87 -0.26 22.38
CA SER A 495 -3.99 0.47 21.11
C SER A 495 -2.72 0.31 20.26
N PHE A 496 -2.90 -0.01 18.98
CA PHE A 496 -1.80 -0.17 18.03
C PHE A 496 -1.09 1.15 17.72
N THR A 497 -1.65 2.27 18.18
CA THR A 497 -1.00 3.59 18.08
C THR A 497 0.04 3.84 19.16
N GLU A 498 0.17 3.00 20.20
CA GLU A 498 1.10 3.23 21.31
C GLU A 498 2.56 2.85 21.00
N HIS A 499 2.79 2.19 19.86
CA HIS A 499 4.06 1.54 19.54
C HIS A 499 4.67 2.15 18.26
N LEU A 500 5.77 2.90 18.40
CA LEU A 500 6.43 3.55 17.25
C LEU A 500 7.00 2.54 16.24
N ASP A 501 7.50 1.40 16.71
CA ASP A 501 7.96 0.28 15.89
C ASP A 501 6.82 -0.35 15.08
N VAL A 502 5.57 -0.35 15.56
CA VAL A 502 4.40 -0.78 14.77
C VAL A 502 4.17 0.16 13.58
N THR A 503 4.21 1.48 13.80
CA THR A 503 4.11 2.45 12.70
C THR A 503 5.30 2.36 11.74
N GLY A 504 6.51 2.13 12.26
CA GLY A 504 7.70 1.88 11.46
C GLY A 504 7.58 0.59 10.62
N HIS A 505 7.03 -0.48 11.19
CA HIS A 505 6.77 -1.75 10.53
C HIS A 505 5.80 -1.58 9.36
N GLU A 506 4.64 -0.96 9.58
CA GLU A 506 3.66 -0.73 8.52
C GLU A 506 4.20 0.17 7.41
N TRP A 507 4.93 1.23 7.77
CA TRP A 507 5.60 2.09 6.80
C TRP A 507 6.60 1.32 5.94
N THR A 508 7.31 0.36 6.54
CA THR A 508 8.30 -0.44 5.84
C THR A 508 7.68 -1.42 4.85
N HIS A 509 6.46 -1.89 5.08
CA HIS A 509 5.71 -2.61 4.04
C HIS A 509 5.49 -1.75 2.81
N ALA A 510 5.10 -0.48 2.98
CA ALA A 510 4.96 0.45 1.86
C ALA A 510 6.31 0.67 1.15
N VAL A 511 7.40 0.88 1.90
CA VAL A 511 8.75 0.99 1.32
C VAL A 511 9.11 -0.26 0.52
N THR A 512 8.81 -1.45 1.04
CA THR A 512 9.04 -2.73 0.35
C THR A 512 8.24 -2.82 -0.93
N GLN A 513 6.97 -2.43 -0.94
CA GLN A 513 6.11 -2.39 -2.13
C GLN A 513 6.70 -1.48 -3.24
N PHE A 514 7.16 -0.29 -2.88
CA PHE A 514 7.77 0.66 -3.83
C PHE A 514 9.24 0.35 -4.17
N THR A 515 9.80 -0.75 -3.69
CA THR A 515 11.19 -1.16 -3.95
C THR A 515 11.25 -2.61 -4.46
N ALA A 516 11.53 -3.57 -3.58
CA ALA A 516 11.69 -4.98 -3.92
C ALA A 516 10.39 -5.66 -4.36
N ASP A 517 9.24 -5.16 -3.90
CA ASP A 517 7.90 -5.70 -4.17
C ASP A 517 7.82 -7.21 -3.87
N LEU A 518 8.31 -7.60 -2.69
CA LEU A 518 8.42 -8.99 -2.26
C LEU A 518 7.04 -9.66 -2.21
N PRO A 519 6.80 -10.74 -2.99
CA PRO A 519 5.58 -11.51 -2.88
C PRO A 519 5.36 -12.00 -1.45
N TYR A 520 4.16 -11.83 -0.93
CA TYR A 520 3.83 -12.12 0.45
C TYR A 520 3.47 -13.61 0.66
N MET A 521 4.46 -14.49 0.48
CA MET A 521 4.33 -15.93 0.68
C MET A 521 5.67 -16.60 0.97
N ASN A 522 5.64 -17.71 1.73
CA ASN A 522 6.82 -18.51 2.07
C ASN A 522 7.98 -17.63 2.62
N GLN A 523 9.24 -17.91 2.23
CA GLN A 523 10.40 -17.11 2.66
C GLN A 523 10.37 -15.67 2.14
N SER A 524 9.74 -15.41 1.00
CA SER A 524 9.61 -14.04 0.47
C SER A 524 8.74 -13.17 1.38
N GLY A 525 7.61 -13.70 1.83
CA GLY A 525 6.75 -13.02 2.80
C GLY A 525 7.40 -12.93 4.18
N ALA A 526 8.08 -13.99 4.63
CA ALA A 526 8.82 -13.95 5.89
C ALA A 526 9.96 -12.92 5.88
N LEU A 527 10.57 -12.70 4.72
CA LEU A 527 11.55 -11.63 4.54
C LEU A 527 10.89 -10.26 4.52
N ASN A 528 9.71 -10.10 3.91
CA ASN A 528 8.94 -8.87 3.94
C ASN A 528 8.61 -8.46 5.39
N GLU A 529 8.09 -9.39 6.19
CA GLU A 529 7.85 -9.22 7.62
C GLU A 529 9.12 -8.86 8.40
N SER A 530 10.20 -9.60 8.16
CA SER A 530 11.45 -9.36 8.86
C SER A 530 12.06 -8.00 8.56
N ILE A 531 11.99 -7.56 7.30
CA ILE A 531 12.44 -6.23 6.91
C ILE A 531 11.61 -5.18 7.66
N SER A 532 10.29 -5.34 7.74
CA SER A 532 9.44 -4.44 8.52
C SER A 532 9.77 -4.40 10.01
N ASP A 533 10.05 -5.53 10.64
CA ASP A 533 10.52 -5.60 12.03
C ASP A 533 11.88 -4.91 12.21
N VAL A 534 12.82 -5.14 11.30
CA VAL A 534 14.17 -4.54 11.31
C VAL A 534 14.11 -3.02 11.27
N PHE A 535 13.38 -2.44 10.33
CA PHE A 535 13.28 -0.97 10.23
C PHE A 535 12.43 -0.40 11.37
N GLY A 536 11.34 -1.05 11.78
CA GLY A 536 10.56 -0.66 12.96
C GLY A 536 11.41 -0.61 14.23
N SER A 537 12.22 -1.64 14.49
CA SER A 537 13.13 -1.69 15.63
C SER A 537 14.21 -0.61 15.56
N MET A 538 14.82 -0.38 14.39
CA MET A 538 15.80 0.71 14.23
C MET A 538 15.19 2.10 14.51
N ILE A 539 13.95 2.35 14.06
CA ILE A 539 13.24 3.61 14.31
C ILE A 539 12.97 3.78 15.81
N LYS A 540 12.51 2.72 16.50
CA LYS A 540 12.31 2.72 17.95
C LYS A 540 13.61 3.01 18.69
N GLN A 541 14.72 2.39 18.28
CA GLN A 541 16.05 2.66 18.85
C GLN A 541 16.50 4.11 18.60
N PHE A 542 16.26 4.67 17.40
CA PHE A 542 16.64 6.03 17.04
C PHE A 542 15.91 7.09 17.88
N TYR A 543 14.65 6.84 18.24
CA TYR A 543 13.79 7.74 19.01
C TYR A 543 13.52 7.27 20.44
N ALA A 544 14.38 6.41 20.99
CA ALA A 544 14.22 5.93 22.35
C ALA A 544 14.17 7.10 23.36
N PRO A 545 13.35 7.03 24.43
CA PRO A 545 13.08 8.17 25.31
C PRO A 545 14.33 8.77 25.98
N ASP A 546 15.32 7.94 26.29
CA ASP A 546 16.59 8.33 26.91
C ASP A 546 17.68 8.72 25.89
N GLY A 547 17.31 8.87 24.62
CA GLY A 547 18.19 9.13 23.49
C GLY A 547 18.45 7.89 22.64
N PRO A 548 19.07 8.05 21.45
CA PRO A 548 19.29 6.95 20.52
C PRO A 548 20.03 5.78 21.16
N GLN A 549 19.49 4.57 21.04
CA GLN A 549 20.05 3.33 21.59
C GLN A 549 21.03 2.67 20.64
N LYS A 550 22.12 2.12 21.19
CA LYS A 550 23.02 1.23 20.45
C LYS A 550 22.45 -0.17 20.37
N ALA A 551 22.98 -0.97 19.45
CA ALA A 551 22.55 -2.34 19.19
C ALA A 551 22.65 -3.24 20.44
N GLU A 552 23.63 -3.02 21.31
CA GLU A 552 23.80 -3.76 22.57
C GLU A 552 22.75 -3.44 23.64
N ASP A 553 22.18 -2.23 23.61
CA ASP A 553 21.27 -1.70 24.64
C ASP A 553 19.80 -1.80 24.23
N ALA A 554 19.52 -2.05 22.95
CA ALA A 554 18.18 -2.16 22.40
C ALA A 554 17.44 -3.40 22.90
N ASP A 555 16.12 -3.28 23.10
CA ASP A 555 15.27 -4.40 23.55
C ASP A 555 15.06 -5.48 22.48
N TRP A 556 15.14 -5.12 21.19
CA TRP A 556 14.86 -6.01 20.05
C TRP A 556 13.48 -6.67 20.06
N LEU A 557 12.52 -6.07 20.78
CA LEU A 557 11.14 -6.51 20.89
C LEU A 557 10.24 -5.73 19.92
N VAL A 558 9.38 -6.43 19.19
CA VAL A 558 8.39 -5.85 18.27
C VAL A 558 7.04 -5.71 18.97
N ALA A 559 6.54 -4.47 19.03
CA ALA A 559 5.33 -4.10 19.75
C ALA A 559 5.40 -4.46 21.25
N ASP A 560 6.51 -4.11 21.90
CA ASP A 560 6.69 -4.29 23.35
C ASP A 560 5.54 -3.61 24.13
N GLY A 561 4.88 -4.38 24.98
CA GLY A 561 3.74 -3.96 25.79
C GLY A 561 2.37 -3.98 25.10
N ILE A 562 2.25 -4.48 23.86
CA ILE A 562 0.96 -4.53 23.16
C ILE A 562 -0.05 -5.45 23.84
N PHE A 563 0.43 -6.55 24.44
CA PHE A 563 -0.39 -7.50 25.18
C PHE A 563 -0.64 -7.01 26.59
N LEU A 564 -1.89 -7.04 27.04
CA LEU A 564 -2.31 -6.62 28.39
C LEU A 564 -2.39 -7.79 29.37
N VAL A 565 -1.84 -8.94 28.99
CA VAL A 565 -1.86 -10.20 29.76
C VAL A 565 -0.45 -10.60 30.23
N PRO A 566 -0.31 -11.28 31.38
CA PRO A 566 1.01 -11.66 31.90
C PRO A 566 1.72 -12.66 30.98
N ASN A 567 3.05 -12.79 31.11
CA ASN A 567 3.87 -13.71 30.31
C ASN A 567 3.77 -13.52 28.79
N ALA A 568 3.29 -12.36 28.33
CA ALA A 568 3.30 -11.95 26.93
C ALA A 568 3.88 -10.53 26.87
N LYS A 569 5.14 -10.40 26.44
CA LYS A 569 5.84 -9.11 26.47
C LYS A 569 5.64 -8.33 25.18
N ALA A 570 5.71 -9.02 24.06
CA ALA A 570 5.75 -8.43 22.72
C ALA A 570 5.14 -9.41 21.71
N LEU A 571 4.93 -8.97 20.46
CA LEU A 571 4.52 -9.88 19.38
C LEU A 571 5.65 -10.82 18.97
N ARG A 572 6.87 -10.29 18.92
CA ARG A 572 8.07 -10.99 18.45
C ARG A 572 9.30 -10.51 19.22
N ASP A 573 10.25 -11.40 19.42
CA ASP A 573 11.59 -11.10 19.94
C ASP A 573 12.59 -11.38 18.81
N MET A 574 13.21 -10.32 18.28
CA MET A 574 14.13 -10.45 17.16
C MET A 574 15.47 -11.06 17.58
N GLU A 575 15.88 -10.91 18.83
CA GLU A 575 17.13 -11.47 19.35
C GLU A 575 16.97 -12.95 19.70
N ASN A 576 15.85 -13.29 20.33
CA ASN A 576 15.49 -14.62 20.79
C ASN A 576 14.10 -15.03 20.26
N PRO A 577 13.95 -15.29 18.94
CA PRO A 577 12.69 -15.76 18.38
C PRO A 577 12.14 -16.97 19.13
N GLY A 578 10.82 -17.00 19.37
CA GLY A 578 10.16 -18.05 20.13
C GLY A 578 10.09 -17.78 21.64
N THR A 579 10.33 -16.54 22.08
CA THR A 579 10.34 -16.18 23.51
C THR A 579 9.49 -14.95 23.86
N ALA A 580 8.86 -14.31 22.88
CA ALA A 580 8.13 -13.06 23.08
C ALA A 580 6.91 -13.21 24.00
N TYR A 581 6.25 -14.37 23.94
CA TYR A 581 5.11 -14.71 24.77
C TYR A 581 4.96 -16.21 25.03
N ASP A 582 4.37 -16.54 26.18
CA ASP A 582 3.94 -17.87 26.60
C ASP A 582 2.69 -17.72 27.47
N ASN A 583 1.56 -17.42 26.83
CA ASN A 583 0.29 -17.22 27.52
C ASN A 583 -0.86 -17.88 26.75
N PRO A 584 -1.52 -18.89 27.34
CA PRO A 584 -2.54 -19.69 26.66
C PRO A 584 -3.75 -18.89 26.17
N LEU A 585 -4.01 -17.67 26.67
CA LEU A 585 -5.12 -16.82 26.20
C LEU A 585 -4.92 -16.32 24.77
N ILE A 586 -3.68 -16.00 24.39
CA ILE A 586 -3.34 -15.44 23.07
C ILE A 586 -2.76 -16.49 22.10
N GLY A 587 -2.55 -17.71 22.59
CA GLY A 587 -2.04 -18.84 21.83
C GLY A 587 -1.07 -19.68 22.67
N PRO A 588 -0.60 -20.83 22.15
CA PRO A 588 0.57 -21.48 22.72
C PRO A 588 1.79 -20.55 22.64
N LYS A 589 2.89 -20.92 23.31
CA LYS A 589 4.17 -20.23 23.23
C LYS A 589 4.51 -19.75 21.80
N ASP A 590 5.12 -18.56 21.72
CA ASP A 590 5.67 -17.95 20.49
C ASP A 590 6.31 -19.02 19.58
N PRO A 591 5.79 -19.22 18.35
CA PRO A 591 6.20 -20.32 17.47
C PRO A 591 7.42 -20.00 16.60
N GLN A 592 8.00 -18.80 16.69
CA GLN A 592 9.06 -18.40 15.76
C GLN A 592 10.34 -19.23 15.95
N PRO A 593 10.89 -19.85 14.90
CA PRO A 593 12.18 -20.51 14.96
C PRO A 593 13.31 -19.47 14.95
N ALA A 594 14.37 -19.79 15.69
CA ALA A 594 15.58 -18.97 15.76
C ALA A 594 16.66 -19.40 14.75
N SER A 595 16.39 -20.41 13.90
CA SER A 595 17.31 -20.90 12.87
C SER A 595 16.57 -21.65 11.75
N MET A 596 17.26 -21.89 10.64
CA MET A 596 16.76 -22.68 9.50
C MET A 596 16.57 -24.17 9.83
N ASP A 597 17.22 -24.72 10.86
CA ASP A 597 17.04 -26.12 11.27
C ASP A 597 15.61 -26.37 11.77
N ASP A 598 15.04 -25.34 12.38
CA ASP A 598 13.68 -25.35 12.91
C ASP A 598 12.68 -24.68 11.94
N TYR A 599 13.07 -24.44 10.67
CA TYR A 599 12.20 -23.81 9.69
C TYR A 599 10.87 -24.55 9.57
N VAL A 600 9.75 -23.82 9.72
CA VAL A 600 8.42 -24.42 9.73
C VAL A 600 7.82 -24.37 8.33
N VAL A 601 7.61 -25.56 7.74
CA VAL A 601 6.95 -25.68 6.44
C VAL A 601 5.43 -25.67 6.65
N LEU A 602 4.79 -24.54 6.37
CA LEU A 602 3.34 -24.38 6.42
C LEU A 602 2.73 -24.31 5.02
N PRO A 603 1.45 -24.70 4.84
CA PRO A 603 0.78 -24.54 3.56
C PRO A 603 0.63 -23.07 3.21
N ASN A 604 0.90 -22.69 1.96
CA ASN A 604 0.70 -21.34 1.43
C ASN A 604 -0.80 -21.01 1.29
N THR A 605 -1.43 -20.80 2.44
CA THR A 605 -2.85 -20.51 2.64
C THR A 605 -2.94 -19.55 3.82
N ARG A 606 -4.06 -18.82 3.96
CA ARG A 606 -4.29 -17.95 5.12
C ARG A 606 -4.16 -18.69 6.46
N ARG A 607 -4.64 -19.94 6.55
CA ARG A 607 -4.53 -20.74 7.78
C ARG A 607 -3.10 -21.15 8.11
N GLY A 608 -2.29 -21.39 7.07
CA GLY A 608 -0.86 -21.67 7.20
C GLY A 608 0.00 -20.41 7.12
N ASP A 609 -0.58 -19.24 7.45
CA ASP A 609 0.16 -17.98 7.51
C ASP A 609 0.94 -17.68 6.22
N GLN A 610 0.29 -17.93 5.07
CA GLN A 610 0.87 -17.75 3.72
C GLN A 610 2.19 -18.52 3.52
N GLY A 611 2.35 -19.65 4.19
CA GLY A 611 3.61 -20.41 4.18
C GLY A 611 4.55 -20.04 5.32
N GLY A 612 4.00 -19.55 6.44
CA GLY A 612 4.74 -19.18 7.65
C GLY A 612 5.51 -17.88 7.51
N VAL A 613 4.87 -16.82 7.00
CA VAL A 613 5.51 -15.51 6.82
C VAL A 613 5.85 -14.87 8.17
N HIS A 614 4.93 -14.83 9.13
CA HIS A 614 5.20 -14.34 10.48
C HIS A 614 5.94 -15.38 11.30
N VAL A 615 5.66 -16.68 11.09
CA VAL A 615 6.35 -17.75 11.82
C VAL A 615 7.84 -17.73 11.51
N ASN A 616 8.24 -17.76 10.24
CA ASN A 616 9.65 -17.90 9.85
C ASN A 616 10.42 -16.58 9.76
N SER A 617 9.80 -15.42 10.03
CA SER A 617 10.51 -14.12 10.03
C SER A 617 11.53 -13.99 11.17
N GLY A 618 11.41 -14.79 12.23
CA GLY A 618 12.38 -14.87 13.32
C GLY A 618 13.82 -15.17 12.86
N ILE A 619 13.98 -15.97 11.80
CA ILE A 619 15.28 -16.38 11.25
C ILE A 619 16.05 -15.16 10.68
N PRO A 620 15.52 -14.42 9.68
CA PRO A 620 16.15 -13.20 9.19
C PRO A 620 16.16 -12.06 10.22
N ASN A 621 15.21 -11.99 11.17
CA ASN A 621 15.26 -11.03 12.29
C ASN A 621 16.52 -11.24 13.13
N ARG A 622 16.76 -12.48 13.57
CA ARG A 622 17.94 -12.83 14.37
C ARG A 622 19.23 -12.65 13.60
N ALA A 623 19.25 -12.90 12.29
CA ALA A 623 20.39 -12.58 11.45
C ALA A 623 20.74 -11.08 11.55
N PHE A 624 19.76 -10.18 11.43
CA PHE A 624 20.01 -8.75 11.55
C PHE A 624 20.55 -8.36 12.93
N VAL A 625 19.94 -8.85 14.01
CA VAL A 625 20.39 -8.57 15.39
C VAL A 625 21.84 -9.00 15.60
N LEU A 626 22.22 -10.19 15.12
CA LEU A 626 23.58 -10.69 15.21
C LEU A 626 24.58 -9.79 14.46
N VAL A 627 24.22 -9.29 13.27
CA VAL A 627 25.06 -8.34 12.54
C VAL A 627 25.19 -7.03 13.30
N ALA A 628 24.06 -6.46 13.75
CA ALA A 628 24.03 -5.19 14.45
C ALA A 628 24.87 -5.25 15.75
N LYS A 629 24.70 -6.28 16.57
CA LYS A 629 25.48 -6.46 17.81
C LYS A 629 26.95 -6.78 17.54
N SER A 630 27.26 -7.54 16.48
CA SER A 630 28.65 -7.83 16.11
C SER A 630 29.40 -6.59 15.64
N LEU A 631 28.71 -5.64 15.00
CA LEU A 631 29.29 -4.36 14.57
C LEU A 631 29.31 -3.32 15.69
N GLY A 632 28.36 -3.42 16.64
CA GLY A 632 28.20 -2.48 17.74
C GLY A 632 27.75 -1.08 17.28
N GLY A 633 27.57 -0.17 18.24
CA GLY A 633 27.13 1.19 17.92
C GLY A 633 25.67 1.23 17.47
N PHE A 634 25.31 2.17 16.60
CA PHE A 634 23.93 2.30 16.16
C PHE A 634 23.58 1.32 15.04
N SER A 635 22.49 0.58 15.20
CA SER A 635 22.07 -0.47 14.26
C SER A 635 21.80 0.06 12.84
N TRP A 636 21.37 1.32 12.71
CA TRP A 636 21.12 1.97 11.42
C TRP A 636 22.37 2.43 10.66
N ASP A 637 23.55 2.42 11.30
CA ASP A 637 24.78 2.97 10.70
C ASP A 637 25.38 2.10 9.61
N VAL A 638 25.76 0.86 9.93
CA VAL A 638 26.38 -0.07 8.97
C VAL A 638 25.43 -1.22 8.66
N ALA A 639 24.90 -1.92 9.67
CA ALA A 639 23.97 -3.03 9.47
C ALA A 639 22.71 -2.58 8.71
N GLY A 640 22.07 -1.50 9.16
CA GLY A 640 20.90 -0.92 8.52
C GLY A 640 21.16 -0.45 7.08
N LYS A 641 22.34 0.13 6.78
CA LYS A 641 22.70 0.52 5.41
C LYS A 641 22.86 -0.70 4.49
N ILE A 642 23.43 -1.80 4.99
CA ILE A 642 23.55 -3.06 4.23
C ILE A 642 22.15 -3.63 3.94
N TRP A 643 21.26 -3.67 4.93
CA TRP A 643 19.89 -4.16 4.75
C TRP A 643 19.10 -3.26 3.79
N TYR A 644 19.18 -1.94 3.93
CA TYR A 644 18.50 -0.98 3.05
C TYR A 644 19.01 -1.07 1.60
N ALA A 645 20.33 -1.17 1.41
CA ALA A 645 20.93 -1.36 0.09
C ALA A 645 20.50 -2.70 -0.54
N SER A 646 20.33 -3.75 0.26
CA SER A 646 19.85 -5.06 -0.21
C SER A 646 18.37 -5.03 -0.59
N LEU A 647 17.51 -4.37 0.21
CA LEU A 647 16.10 -4.17 -0.09
C LEU A 647 15.89 -3.34 -1.37
N THR A 648 16.73 -2.32 -1.58
CA THR A 648 16.62 -1.42 -2.74
C THR A 648 17.46 -1.87 -3.94
N ASP A 649 18.13 -3.02 -3.86
CA ASP A 649 18.91 -3.55 -4.97
C ASP A 649 17.98 -3.94 -6.13
N PRO A 650 18.19 -3.40 -7.36
CA PRO A 650 17.37 -3.74 -8.51
C PRO A 650 17.35 -5.24 -8.83
N ASP A 651 18.40 -5.97 -8.46
CA ASP A 651 18.49 -7.42 -8.69
C ASP A 651 17.46 -8.17 -7.83
N LEU A 652 17.08 -7.66 -6.65
CA LEU A 652 16.06 -8.29 -5.81
C LEU A 652 14.67 -8.23 -6.46
N ARG A 653 14.26 -7.06 -6.98
CA ARG A 653 12.96 -6.89 -7.63
C ARG A 653 12.85 -7.74 -8.91
N LYS A 654 13.91 -7.77 -9.72
CA LYS A 654 13.95 -8.52 -11.00
C LYS A 654 13.74 -10.02 -10.84
N VAL A 655 14.02 -10.59 -9.66
CA VAL A 655 13.81 -12.02 -9.39
C VAL A 655 12.34 -12.42 -9.61
N PHE A 656 11.40 -11.53 -9.28
CA PHE A 656 9.96 -11.77 -9.38
C PHE A 656 9.32 -11.29 -10.68
N ARG A 657 10.08 -10.61 -11.53
CA ARG A 657 9.55 -9.95 -12.72
C ARG A 657 10.11 -10.52 -14.02
N THR A 658 9.35 -10.39 -15.10
CA THR A 658 9.76 -10.71 -16.46
C THR A 658 10.67 -9.61 -17.01
N ALA A 659 11.18 -9.77 -18.23
CA ALA A 659 11.98 -8.74 -18.89
C ALA A 659 11.18 -7.45 -19.15
N ASP A 660 9.85 -7.56 -19.26
CA ASP A 660 8.92 -6.46 -19.50
C ASP A 660 8.39 -5.84 -18.18
N ASP A 661 9.04 -6.16 -17.05
CA ASP A 661 8.68 -5.73 -15.69
C ASP A 661 7.30 -6.19 -15.20
N GLU A 662 6.72 -7.22 -15.84
CA GLU A 662 5.49 -7.87 -15.37
C GLU A 662 5.81 -8.91 -14.29
N LEU A 663 4.89 -9.16 -13.35
CA LEU A 663 5.06 -10.24 -12.38
C LEU A 663 5.09 -11.61 -13.08
N LYS A 664 6.00 -12.48 -12.62
CA LYS A 664 6.09 -13.85 -13.12
C LYS A 664 4.82 -14.66 -12.78
N PRO A 665 4.53 -15.75 -13.53
CA PRO A 665 3.40 -16.62 -13.24
C PRO A 665 3.45 -17.19 -11.81
N ARG A 666 2.29 -17.36 -11.16
CA ARG A 666 2.15 -17.79 -9.75
C ARG A 666 3.00 -19.00 -9.36
N ARG A 667 3.05 -20.04 -10.19
CA ARG A 667 3.85 -21.25 -9.91
C ARG A 667 5.34 -20.93 -9.81
N GLU A 668 5.83 -20.05 -10.67
CA GLU A 668 7.23 -19.62 -10.63
C GLU A 668 7.49 -18.73 -9.41
N LEU A 669 6.60 -17.78 -9.12
CA LEU A 669 6.68 -16.95 -7.92
C LEU A 669 6.71 -17.80 -6.64
N GLU A 670 5.87 -18.84 -6.55
CA GLU A 670 5.85 -19.72 -5.39
C GLU A 670 7.17 -20.51 -5.22
N MET A 671 7.75 -20.99 -6.32
CA MET A 671 9.05 -21.68 -6.29
C MET A 671 10.18 -20.74 -5.88
N ILE A 672 10.23 -19.54 -6.46
CA ILE A 672 11.22 -18.51 -6.14
C ILE A 672 11.09 -18.10 -4.67
N SER A 673 9.86 -17.86 -4.22
CA SER A 673 9.55 -17.42 -2.86
C SER A 673 10.02 -18.38 -1.77
N LYS A 674 10.27 -19.66 -2.09
CA LYS A 674 10.83 -20.66 -1.16
C LYS A 674 12.35 -20.58 -0.99
N THR A 675 13.03 -19.69 -1.72
CA THR A 675 14.50 -19.56 -1.71
C THR A 675 14.98 -18.14 -1.39
N MET A 676 14.08 -17.27 -0.94
CA MET A 676 14.36 -15.85 -0.82
C MET A 676 15.32 -15.47 0.31
N PHE A 677 15.40 -16.25 1.38
CA PHE A 677 16.39 -15.99 2.43
C PHE A 677 17.82 -16.07 1.88
N LYS A 678 18.09 -17.06 1.03
CA LYS A 678 19.41 -17.20 0.40
C LYS A 678 19.71 -16.04 -0.56
N THR A 679 18.74 -15.69 -1.40
CA THR A 679 18.90 -14.58 -2.35
C THR A 679 19.18 -13.27 -1.62
N PHE A 680 18.46 -12.99 -0.53
CA PHE A 680 18.68 -11.80 0.27
C PHE A 680 20.00 -11.84 1.04
N ALA A 681 20.38 -12.99 1.61
CA ALA A 681 21.68 -13.17 2.24
C ALA A 681 22.84 -12.85 1.28
N ASP A 682 22.77 -13.33 0.03
CA ASP A 682 23.78 -13.03 -0.99
C ASP A 682 23.87 -11.51 -1.30
N LEU A 683 22.74 -10.81 -1.33
CA LEU A 683 22.69 -9.36 -1.50
C LEU A 683 23.29 -8.63 -0.29
N THR A 684 22.97 -9.05 0.94
CA THR A 684 23.60 -8.46 2.14
C THR A 684 25.12 -8.66 2.13
N ILE A 685 25.61 -9.83 1.68
CA ILE A 685 27.04 -10.10 1.51
C ILE A 685 27.64 -9.22 0.40
N LYS A 686 26.93 -9.03 -0.73
CA LYS A 686 27.34 -8.13 -1.82
C LYS A 686 27.54 -6.71 -1.29
N HIS A 687 26.56 -6.17 -0.56
CA HIS A 687 26.60 -4.80 -0.03
C HIS A 687 27.54 -4.66 1.16
N ALA A 688 27.73 -5.69 2.00
CA ALA A 688 28.67 -5.63 3.12
C ALA A 688 30.12 -5.39 2.67
N LYS A 689 30.50 -5.80 1.45
CA LYS A 689 31.85 -5.57 0.90
C LYS A 689 32.21 -4.08 0.79
N THR A 690 31.23 -3.19 0.60
CA THR A 690 31.47 -1.74 0.52
C THR A 690 31.67 -1.10 1.89
N HIS A 691 31.48 -1.85 2.98
CA HIS A 691 31.60 -1.41 4.37
C HIS A 691 32.80 -2.02 5.11
N GLY A 692 33.70 -2.70 4.39
CA GLY A 692 34.94 -3.25 4.93
C GLY A 692 34.87 -4.71 5.35
N PRO A 693 36.03 -5.30 5.71
CA PRO A 693 36.14 -6.72 6.03
C PRO A 693 35.40 -7.11 7.32
N GLU A 694 35.28 -6.22 8.31
CA GLU A 694 34.53 -6.49 9.54
C GLU A 694 33.04 -6.66 9.25
N ALA A 695 32.44 -5.76 8.46
CA ALA A 695 31.04 -5.84 8.03
C ALA A 695 30.76 -7.09 7.20
N LEU A 696 31.65 -7.43 6.27
CA LEU A 696 31.54 -8.65 5.49
C LEU A 696 31.57 -9.91 6.37
N THR A 697 32.43 -9.93 7.38
CA THR A 697 32.56 -11.06 8.32
C THR A 697 31.32 -11.16 9.19
N ALA A 698 30.88 -10.06 9.79
CA ALA A 698 29.67 -10.01 10.62
C ALA A 698 28.43 -10.54 9.88
N VAL A 699 28.20 -10.09 8.63
CA VAL A 699 27.07 -10.54 7.80
C VAL A 699 27.17 -12.02 7.47
N ARG A 700 28.34 -12.51 7.07
CA ARG A 700 28.53 -13.93 6.77
C ARG A 700 28.29 -14.80 8.00
N ASP A 701 28.90 -14.45 9.12
CA ASP A 701 28.80 -15.21 10.36
C ASP A 701 27.36 -15.24 10.89
N ALA A 702 26.63 -14.13 10.79
CA ALA A 702 25.23 -14.07 11.20
C ALA A 702 24.34 -15.01 10.38
N TRP A 703 24.46 -15.01 9.04
CA TRP A 703 23.70 -15.93 8.19
C TRP A 703 24.13 -17.39 8.38
N ILE A 704 25.42 -17.66 8.64
CA ILE A 704 25.91 -19.01 8.96
C ILE A 704 25.31 -19.51 10.28
N LYS A 705 25.25 -18.67 11.32
CA LYS A 705 24.65 -19.03 12.62
C LYS A 705 23.16 -19.30 12.54
N GLN A 706 22.45 -18.71 11.57
CA GLN A 706 21.06 -19.09 11.28
C GLN A 706 20.94 -20.47 10.64
N THR A 707 22.04 -21.16 10.37
CA THR A 707 22.12 -22.48 9.71
C THR A 707 23.03 -23.46 10.47
N ASP A 708 23.21 -23.28 11.80
CA ASP A 708 24.23 -23.97 12.61
C ASP A 708 24.28 -25.51 12.38
N GLN A 709 25.47 -26.04 12.09
CA GLN A 709 25.84 -27.47 12.05
C GLN A 709 25.36 -28.41 10.91
N TYR A 710 24.77 -27.93 9.82
CA TYR A 710 24.72 -28.76 8.60
C TYR A 710 25.36 -28.07 7.40
N ILE A 711 26.65 -28.34 7.26
CA ILE A 711 27.25 -28.50 5.94
C ILE A 711 26.30 -29.37 5.12
N MET A 712 25.83 -28.83 3.99
CA MET A 712 25.71 -29.50 2.70
C MET A 712 26.22 -30.96 2.74
N THR A 713 25.40 -31.89 3.22
CA THR A 713 25.73 -33.32 3.22
C THR A 713 24.46 -34.10 2.94
N ASP A 714 24.31 -34.47 1.66
CA ASP A 714 23.43 -35.55 1.23
C ASP A 714 24.01 -36.88 1.76
N VAL A 715 23.53 -37.38 2.90
CA VAL A 715 23.59 -38.82 3.22
C VAL A 715 22.28 -39.22 3.94
N PRO A 716 21.60 -40.31 3.53
CA PRO A 716 20.16 -40.44 3.69
C PRO A 716 19.72 -41.02 5.04
N HIS A 717 18.71 -40.42 5.66
CA HIS A 717 17.86 -41.15 6.59
C HIS A 717 16.82 -41.97 5.81
N LYS A 718 16.78 -43.27 6.10
CA LYS A 718 15.88 -44.25 5.49
C LYS A 718 14.41 -43.97 5.84
N SER A 719 13.56 -44.06 4.81
CA SER A 719 12.10 -44.28 4.78
C SER A 719 11.22 -43.33 5.61
N SER A 720 10.40 -42.46 5.01
CA SER A 720 9.32 -42.82 4.07
C SER A 720 8.84 -41.61 3.23
N GLY A 721 8.64 -41.83 1.91
CA GLY A 721 7.70 -41.06 1.07
C GLY A 721 8.19 -39.77 0.36
N GLN A 722 9.01 -39.92 -0.69
CA GLN A 722 9.45 -38.96 -1.74
C GLN A 722 8.54 -37.74 -2.06
N ARG A 723 9.06 -36.54 -2.38
CA ARG A 723 10.18 -36.19 -3.29
C ARG A 723 11.02 -34.99 -2.80
N THR A 724 12.33 -35.19 -2.70
CA THR A 724 13.38 -34.18 -2.49
C THR A 724 13.98 -33.73 -3.82
N ILE A 725 14.29 -32.43 -3.95
CA ILE A 725 15.48 -31.94 -4.66
C ILE A 725 16.00 -30.67 -3.98
N PRO A 726 17.22 -30.68 -3.40
CA PRO A 726 18.05 -29.48 -3.34
C PRO A 726 19.33 -29.66 -4.18
N ARG A 727 19.66 -28.66 -5.00
CA ARG A 727 20.94 -28.57 -5.74
C ARG A 727 21.94 -27.77 -4.89
N SER A 728 23.23 -28.10 -4.98
CA SER A 728 24.30 -27.38 -4.26
C SER A 728 24.26 -25.86 -4.51
N ILE A 729 24.38 -25.09 -3.44
CA ILE A 729 24.12 -23.63 -3.41
C ILE A 729 25.42 -22.80 -3.54
N ILE A 730 26.60 -23.43 -3.64
CA ILE A 730 27.90 -22.70 -3.73
C ILE A 730 28.59 -22.98 -5.07
N PRO A 731 28.84 -21.95 -5.91
CA PRO A 731 29.63 -22.09 -7.13
C PRO A 731 31.06 -22.57 -6.86
N SER A 732 31.61 -23.45 -7.70
CA SER A 732 32.91 -24.11 -7.47
C SER A 732 34.13 -23.17 -7.48
N TYR A 733 34.00 -21.94 -7.97
CA TYR A 733 35.05 -20.94 -7.83
C TYR A 733 35.09 -20.32 -6.42
N VAL A 734 33.93 -20.17 -5.77
CA VAL A 734 33.84 -19.66 -4.37
C VAL A 734 34.41 -20.68 -3.40
N LEU A 735 34.20 -21.97 -3.65
CA LEU A 735 34.80 -23.04 -2.85
C LEU A 735 36.33 -23.06 -2.96
N ARG A 736 36.88 -22.74 -4.14
CA ARG A 736 38.33 -22.61 -4.33
C ARG A 736 38.90 -21.41 -3.57
N ASP A 737 38.25 -20.26 -3.68
CA ASP A 737 38.64 -19.06 -2.93
C ASP A 737 38.62 -19.29 -1.41
N ILE A 738 37.65 -20.05 -0.90
CA ILE A 738 37.56 -20.41 0.52
C ILE A 738 38.69 -21.39 0.89
N ALA A 739 38.93 -22.44 0.09
CA ALA A 739 39.94 -23.46 0.39
C ALA A 739 41.38 -22.88 0.41
N GLU A 740 41.66 -21.90 -0.44
CA GLU A 740 43.01 -21.34 -0.64
C GLU A 740 43.33 -20.13 0.28
N ASN A 741 42.32 -19.53 0.92
CA ASN A 741 42.51 -18.31 1.71
C ASN A 741 42.99 -18.57 3.15
N SER A 742 44.26 -18.26 3.44
CA SER A 742 44.88 -18.46 4.76
C SER A 742 44.23 -17.70 5.93
N ASN A 743 43.41 -16.67 5.65
CA ASN A 743 42.68 -15.90 6.66
C ASN A 743 41.33 -16.55 7.03
N VAL A 744 40.93 -17.63 6.36
CA VAL A 744 39.74 -18.42 6.65
C VAL A 744 40.10 -19.56 7.61
N SER A 745 39.18 -19.88 8.54
CA SER A 745 39.42 -20.89 9.56
C SER A 745 39.83 -22.25 8.94
N PRO A 746 40.78 -23.00 9.55
CA PRO A 746 41.24 -24.28 9.01
C PRO A 746 40.10 -25.28 8.74
N GLN A 747 39.07 -25.25 9.58
CA GLN A 747 37.88 -26.09 9.43
C GLN A 747 37.09 -25.74 8.16
N SER A 748 36.86 -24.45 7.89
CA SER A 748 36.13 -24.00 6.70
C SER A 748 36.90 -24.27 5.41
N ARG A 749 38.24 -24.17 5.46
CA ARG A 749 39.12 -24.56 4.34
C ARG A 749 39.03 -26.06 4.03
N ALA A 750 39.05 -26.90 5.07
CA ALA A 750 38.95 -28.35 4.90
C ALA A 750 37.59 -28.78 4.31
N ILE A 751 36.51 -28.12 4.71
CA ILE A 751 35.16 -28.37 4.21
C ILE A 751 35.04 -27.94 2.74
N ALA A 752 35.57 -26.77 2.38
CA ALA A 752 35.53 -26.28 1.02
C ALA A 752 36.35 -27.16 0.06
N GLN A 753 37.53 -27.63 0.50
CA GLN A 753 38.36 -28.55 -0.27
C GLN A 753 37.66 -29.91 -0.47
N LYS A 754 37.10 -30.50 0.60
CA LYS A 754 36.34 -31.75 0.50
C LYS A 754 35.17 -31.63 -0.48
N THR A 755 34.46 -30.50 -0.46
CA THR A 755 33.33 -30.24 -1.36
C THR A 755 33.78 -30.13 -2.82
N LEU A 756 34.97 -29.57 -3.10
CA LEU A 756 35.54 -29.55 -4.46
C LEU A 756 35.89 -30.94 -4.96
N ASP A 757 36.41 -31.80 -4.08
CA ASP A 757 36.85 -33.16 -4.40
C ASP A 757 35.66 -34.09 -4.75
N ASP A 758 34.47 -33.81 -4.22
CA ASP A 758 33.25 -34.62 -4.43
C ASP A 758 32.49 -34.27 -5.74
N ILE A 759 32.81 -33.14 -6.40
CA ILE A 759 32.13 -32.67 -7.63
C ILE A 759 32.16 -33.69 -8.79
N PRO A 760 33.28 -34.37 -9.09
CA PRO A 760 33.34 -35.31 -10.22
C PRO A 760 32.35 -36.48 -10.09
N ALA A 761 32.17 -37.04 -8.90
CA ALA A 761 31.24 -38.15 -8.65
C ALA A 761 29.76 -37.74 -8.86
N ILE A 762 29.42 -36.48 -8.57
CA ILE A 762 28.08 -35.92 -8.77
C ILE A 762 27.76 -35.76 -10.27
N HIS A 763 28.75 -35.42 -11.09
CA HIS A 763 28.58 -35.33 -12.55
C HIS A 763 28.35 -36.71 -13.20
N GLU A 764 29.00 -37.75 -12.68
CA GLU A 764 28.87 -39.12 -13.18
C GLU A 764 27.49 -39.75 -12.84
N ALA A 765 26.98 -39.48 -11.64
CA ALA A 765 25.63 -39.89 -11.23
C ALA A 765 24.51 -39.25 -12.09
N ARG A 766 24.70 -37.99 -12.51
CA ARG A 766 23.76 -37.27 -13.39
C ARG A 766 23.69 -37.84 -14.81
N ALA A 767 24.82 -38.27 -15.36
CA ALA A 767 24.87 -38.87 -16.70
C ALA A 767 24.12 -40.22 -16.78
N THR A 768 24.03 -40.92 -15.65
CA THR A 768 23.37 -42.23 -15.54
C THR A 768 21.84 -42.10 -15.39
N ALA A 769 21.36 -41.09 -14.66
CA ALA A 769 19.93 -40.85 -14.44
C ALA A 769 19.16 -40.38 -15.69
N MET A 770 19.83 -39.78 -16.68
CA MET A 770 19.19 -39.33 -17.93
C MET A 770 18.89 -40.46 -18.94
N LYS A 771 19.34 -41.70 -18.70
CA LYS A 771 19.17 -42.81 -19.66
C LYS A 771 17.98 -43.75 -19.39
N GLY A 772 17.25 -43.60 -18.28
CA GLY A 772 16.21 -44.55 -17.89
C GLY A 772 14.81 -43.95 -17.79
N THR A 773 14.03 -43.94 -18.87
CA THR A 773 12.55 -43.91 -18.77
C THR A 773 11.85 -44.37 -20.06
N LEU A 774 11.12 -45.50 -19.93
CA LEU A 774 9.98 -46.08 -20.69
C LEU A 774 10.18 -47.60 -20.97
N PRO A 775 9.13 -48.48 -20.92
CA PRO A 775 7.79 -48.24 -21.48
C PRO A 775 6.53 -48.69 -20.66
N LEU A 776 5.38 -48.46 -21.30
CA LEU A 776 3.95 -48.56 -20.95
C LEU A 776 3.37 -49.98 -20.72
N SER A 777 2.25 -50.06 -19.97
CA SER A 777 1.12 -51.05 -20.10
C SER A 777 0.11 -50.82 -18.95
N SER A 778 -1.06 -50.16 -19.14
CA SER A 778 -2.41 -50.68 -19.47
C SER A 778 -2.97 -51.79 -18.55
N GLU A 779 -3.82 -51.41 -17.58
CA GLU A 779 -5.18 -51.96 -17.30
C GLU A 779 -5.71 -51.43 -15.93
N PRO A 780 -7.04 -51.20 -15.75
CA PRO A 780 -7.61 -50.75 -14.47
C PRO A 780 -8.18 -51.92 -13.65
N PRO A 781 -8.04 -51.94 -12.30
CA PRO A 781 -8.62 -53.02 -11.49
C PRO A 781 -10.05 -52.71 -11.01
N GLU A 782 -10.88 -53.77 -11.03
CA GLU A 782 -12.23 -53.87 -10.46
C GLU A 782 -12.26 -53.92 -8.92
N PRO A 783 -13.42 -53.65 -8.28
CA PRO A 783 -13.52 -53.49 -6.83
C PRO A 783 -14.05 -54.75 -6.11
N LYS A 784 -13.45 -55.16 -4.98
CA LYS A 784 -14.07 -56.11 -4.03
C LYS A 784 -13.72 -55.86 -2.55
N THR A 785 -14.78 -55.47 -1.83
CA THR A 785 -15.34 -55.89 -0.53
C THR A 785 -14.52 -56.02 0.78
N PRO A 786 -15.20 -55.77 1.94
CA PRO A 786 -14.59 -55.64 3.26
C PRO A 786 -14.75 -56.91 4.10
N GLU A 787 -13.66 -57.40 4.69
CA GLU A 787 -13.72 -58.36 5.80
C GLU A 787 -12.44 -58.23 6.64
N ASP A 788 -12.63 -58.35 7.96
CA ASP A 788 -11.65 -58.54 9.02
C ASP A 788 -10.90 -57.31 9.58
N ALA A 789 -11.58 -56.61 10.49
CA ALA A 789 -10.94 -56.11 11.70
C ALA A 789 -10.65 -57.28 12.67
N PRO A 790 -9.57 -57.21 13.46
CA PRO A 790 -9.82 -57.10 14.90
C PRO A 790 -8.91 -56.06 15.58
N ASP A 791 -9.59 -55.05 16.12
CA ASP A 791 -9.73 -54.76 17.55
C ASP A 791 -8.48 -54.69 18.48
N GLN A 792 -8.50 -53.60 19.25
CA GLN A 792 -8.00 -53.40 20.62
C GLN A 792 -6.68 -52.64 20.86
N GLN A 793 -6.90 -51.44 21.43
CA GLN A 793 -6.28 -50.90 22.65
C GLN A 793 -4.76 -50.66 22.65
N LYS A 794 -4.39 -49.39 22.47
CA LYS A 794 -3.79 -48.58 23.55
C LYS A 794 -3.83 -47.09 23.23
#